data_AF-A0A0Q9XPB3-F1
#
_entry.id   AF-A0A0Q9XPB3-F1
#
_cell.length_a   1.000
_cell.length_b   1.000
_cell.length_c   1.000
_cell.angle_alpha   90.00
_cell.angle_beta   90.00
_cell.angle_gamma   90.00
#
_symmetry.space_group_name_H-M   'P 1'
#
loop_
_entity.id
_entity.type
_entity.pdbx_description
1 polymer ?
#
loop_
_entity_poly.entity_id
_entity_poly.type
_entity_poly.pdbx_seq_one_letter_code
_entity_poly.pdbx_strand_id
1 'polypeptide(L)'
;MTIMMMPLLSLGIVSALLSLSSVTWASITASVEQSKSAIKASVGQRQVMLKLTSNAMESELDTELSAIDTGILLPDDKDNCPAGYFHCNTTAQCVPQRANCDGRVDCNDGSDEWNCVNNLEAKYWDHLFRKNPFGRQGMDDRPIGECFWPNAKNFSCPCRGYEMLCRFQQLTALPPQLPSNNLATLDLTGNSFGLIDAQFFSALPDVESLVLKFCAIREIASHAFDRPAAIPLKTLYMDDNELSRLPEHFFAPGNQLRILILARNQLSSLSSNNFRYLQQLEDLDLRGNLIANFDASVFAELQSLQVLYLNNNRLQQLHLGMFPSNLLNLHTLSLAHNQIASIEANTFTLPQLRHLFLAGNQLSYIREGTFCNLSYLQGLHLNENQIEKFDLHAFDCLENLNSLLLNGNRFKTLQPAVLQNLTNLDFIYFSWFHLCRAALHVRVCDPRGDGISSTFHLLDNQVLRGSVWIMASIAVVGNLLVLAGRYFYKSRSNVEHSLYLRHLAASDFLMGIYLTLIACADISFRGQYIRHEESWRHSELCAFAGFLSTFSCQSSTLLLTLVTWDRLMSVTRPLKPRDTEKVRIVLRLLLVWGISFGLAAAPLLTNDYFGEHFYGNNGVCLSLHIHDPYAKGWEYSALLFICINTVSLIFILYSYVRMLQAIRDSGGGMRSTHSGRDSVVATRFAIIVTTDCACWLPIIVVKVAALSGCVISPDLYAWLAVMVLPVNSALNPVLYTLTTAAFKQQLRRYCHTLPTCSLGNNETRSQTQTAYESGLSVSLAHMGGGFGGSGRKHMSHRHMSYL
;
A
#
# COMPACT_ATOMS: atom_id res chain seq x y z
N MET A 1 13.94 -9.93 10.34
CA MET A 1 13.13 -8.79 10.84
C MET A 1 13.85 -7.91 11.86
N THR A 2 14.63 -8.41 12.82
CA THR A 2 15.17 -7.58 13.93
C THR A 2 16.60 -7.04 13.78
N ILE A 3 17.40 -7.53 12.82
CA ILE A 3 18.85 -7.25 12.79
C ILE A 3 19.24 -6.11 11.82
N MET A 4 18.39 -5.73 10.86
CA MET A 4 18.65 -4.61 9.93
C MET A 4 18.02 -3.27 10.34
N MET A 5 17.07 -3.23 11.29
CA MET A 5 16.40 -1.98 11.70
C MET A 5 17.03 -1.25 12.89
N MET A 6 17.95 -1.89 13.63
CA MET A 6 18.51 -1.30 14.86
C MET A 6 19.44 -0.09 14.67
N PRO A 7 20.16 0.13 13.55
CA PRO A 7 21.00 1.33 13.44
C PRO A 7 20.19 2.61 13.19
N LEU A 8 19.01 2.52 12.56
CA LEU A 8 18.22 3.67 12.11
C LEU A 8 17.34 4.30 13.20
N LEU A 9 16.96 3.54 14.23
CA LEU A 9 16.16 4.02 15.38
C LEU A 9 17.01 4.68 16.48
N SER A 10 18.33 4.50 16.47
CA SER A 10 19.23 5.00 17.53
C SER A 10 19.66 6.47 17.38
N LEU A 11 19.41 7.08 16.21
CA LEU A 11 19.66 8.49 15.96
C LEU A 11 18.30 9.18 15.91
N GLY A 12 18.04 10.14 16.82
CA GLY A 12 16.78 10.91 16.97
C GLY A 12 16.35 11.76 15.76
N ILE A 13 16.69 11.35 14.55
CA ILE A 13 16.41 11.95 13.25
C ILE A 13 14.91 11.86 12.93
N VAL A 14 14.22 10.78 13.31
CA VAL A 14 12.76 10.61 13.04
C VAL A 14 11.93 11.64 13.82
N SER A 15 12.27 11.90 15.09
CA SER A 15 11.60 12.93 15.90
C SER A 15 11.87 14.35 15.40
N ALA A 16 13.08 14.61 14.88
CA ALA A 16 13.43 15.90 14.30
C ALA A 16 12.72 16.13 12.95
N LEU A 17 12.60 15.11 12.10
CA LEU A 17 11.92 15.16 10.81
C LEU A 17 10.40 15.35 10.95
N LEU A 18 9.77 14.75 11.97
CA LEU A 18 8.35 14.95 12.28
C LEU A 18 8.05 16.35 12.84
N SER A 19 9.01 16.99 13.52
CA SER A 19 8.84 18.36 14.03
C SER A 19 8.99 19.45 12.96
N LEU A 20 9.74 19.17 11.88
CA LEU A 20 9.91 20.06 10.73
C LEU A 20 8.75 19.98 9.73
N SER A 21 8.02 18.86 9.70
CA SER A 21 6.87 18.68 8.80
C SER A 21 5.58 19.36 9.30
N SER A 22 5.38 19.53 10.62
CA SER A 22 4.18 20.21 11.14
C SER A 22 4.13 21.70 10.78
N VAL A 23 5.30 22.35 10.67
CA VAL A 23 5.41 23.78 10.36
C VAL A 23 5.25 24.06 8.86
N THR A 24 5.64 23.12 7.99
CA THR A 24 5.47 23.24 6.53
C THR A 24 4.06 22.85 6.07
N TRP A 25 3.40 21.89 6.73
CA TRP A 25 2.02 21.48 6.43
C TRP A 25 0.97 22.56 6.73
N ALA A 26 1.14 23.34 7.80
CA ALA A 26 0.24 24.46 8.12
C ALA A 26 0.30 25.60 7.08
N SER A 27 1.44 25.76 6.40
CA SER A 27 1.64 26.81 5.40
C SER A 27 1.11 26.41 4.02
N ILE A 28 1.17 25.12 3.68
CA ILE A 28 0.67 24.59 2.40
C ILE A 28 -0.86 24.52 2.40
N THR A 29 -1.48 24.11 3.51
CA THR A 29 -2.95 24.09 3.68
C THR A 29 -3.53 25.50 3.58
N ALA A 30 -2.93 26.49 4.25
CA ALA A 30 -3.33 27.90 4.16
C ALA A 30 -3.22 28.47 2.72
N SER A 31 -2.19 28.10 1.96
CA SER A 31 -1.99 28.58 0.57
C SER A 31 -2.96 27.94 -0.43
N VAL A 32 -3.44 26.73 -0.15
CA VAL A 32 -4.46 26.01 -0.95
C VAL A 32 -5.87 26.57 -0.69
N GLU A 33 -6.20 26.90 0.57
CA GLU A 33 -7.44 27.57 0.95
C GLU A 33 -7.57 28.96 0.29
N GLN A 34 -6.45 29.72 0.29
CA GLN A 34 -6.39 31.05 -0.29
C GLN A 34 -6.53 31.01 -1.82
N SER A 35 -5.96 30.00 -2.48
CA SER A 35 -6.12 29.78 -3.92
C SER A 35 -7.55 29.35 -4.31
N LYS A 36 -8.24 28.54 -3.48
CA LYS A 36 -9.66 28.18 -3.69
C LYS A 36 -10.59 29.40 -3.56
N SER A 37 -10.31 30.32 -2.64
CA SER A 37 -11.09 31.56 -2.46
C SER A 37 -10.90 32.56 -3.62
N ALA A 38 -9.68 32.68 -4.16
CA ALA A 38 -9.37 33.54 -5.30
C ALA A 38 -9.99 33.06 -6.62
N ILE A 39 -10.11 31.73 -6.83
CA ILE A 39 -10.76 31.14 -8.00
C ILE A 39 -12.29 31.29 -7.93
N LYS A 40 -12.90 31.16 -6.74
CA LYS A 40 -14.34 31.43 -6.55
C LYS A 40 -14.71 32.89 -6.86
N ALA A 41 -13.81 33.84 -6.54
CA ALA A 41 -14.02 35.26 -6.84
C ALA A 41 -13.90 35.59 -8.35
N SER A 42 -13.02 34.92 -9.10
CA SER A 42 -12.87 35.16 -10.55
C SER A 42 -13.97 34.50 -11.40
N VAL A 43 -14.57 33.40 -10.93
CA VAL A 43 -15.72 32.75 -11.59
C VAL A 43 -17.00 33.58 -11.40
N GLY A 44 -17.18 34.21 -10.23
CA GLY A 44 -18.32 35.08 -9.95
C GLY A 44 -18.41 36.33 -10.84
N GLN A 45 -17.28 36.87 -11.31
CA GLN A 45 -17.27 38.03 -12.21
C GLN A 45 -17.51 37.67 -13.69
N ARG A 46 -17.23 36.43 -14.12
CA ARG A 46 -17.50 35.97 -15.49
C ARG A 46 -18.98 35.62 -15.73
N GLN A 47 -19.72 35.26 -14.69
CA GLN A 47 -21.17 34.97 -14.77
C GLN A 47 -22.06 36.22 -14.86
N VAL A 48 -21.56 37.41 -14.49
CA VAL A 48 -22.37 38.65 -14.55
C VAL A 48 -22.37 39.28 -15.95
N MET A 49 -21.37 39.01 -16.78
CA MET A 49 -21.26 39.61 -18.13
C MET A 49 -21.96 38.79 -19.24
N LEU A 50 -22.39 37.55 -18.94
CA LEU A 50 -23.11 36.66 -19.88
C LEU A 50 -24.64 36.62 -19.66
N LYS A 51 -25.17 37.42 -18.71
CA LYS A 51 -26.60 37.40 -18.32
C LYS A 51 -27.49 38.45 -19.02
N LEU A 52 -27.02 39.04 -20.13
CA LEU A 52 -27.74 40.11 -20.85
C LEU A 52 -28.11 39.77 -22.30
N THR A 53 -27.92 38.53 -22.75
CA THR A 53 -28.39 38.11 -24.08
C THR A 53 -29.00 36.71 -24.02
N SER A 54 -30.21 36.61 -24.57
CA SER A 54 -31.07 35.43 -24.76
C SER A 54 -31.80 34.85 -23.54
N ASN A 55 -32.88 35.54 -23.16
CA ASN A 55 -34.09 34.87 -22.72
C ASN A 55 -34.80 34.30 -23.96
N ALA A 56 -34.93 32.99 -24.03
CA ALA A 56 -36.02 32.19 -24.60
C ALA A 56 -35.46 30.87 -25.15
N MET A 57 -36.07 29.77 -24.70
CA MET A 57 -35.86 28.38 -25.15
C MET A 57 -34.71 27.63 -24.46
N GLU A 58 -34.94 27.27 -23.19
CA GLU A 58 -34.07 26.37 -22.43
C GLU A 58 -34.98 25.45 -21.58
N SER A 59 -35.23 24.24 -22.09
CA SER A 59 -35.84 23.11 -21.36
C SER A 59 -35.83 21.91 -22.31
N GLU A 60 -34.66 21.30 -22.53
CA GLU A 60 -34.52 19.87 -22.92
C GLU A 60 -33.07 19.44 -23.20
N LEU A 61 -32.09 20.37 -23.24
CA LEU A 61 -30.71 20.02 -23.66
C LEU A 61 -29.65 20.04 -22.53
N ASP A 62 -30.00 20.43 -21.31
CA ASP A 62 -29.05 20.49 -20.18
C ASP A 62 -28.94 19.18 -19.37
N THR A 63 -29.82 18.20 -19.60
CA THR A 63 -29.83 16.93 -18.86
C THR A 63 -28.84 15.89 -19.40
N GLU A 64 -28.39 16.02 -20.64
CA GLU A 64 -27.42 15.06 -21.24
C GLU A 64 -25.95 15.43 -20.98
N LEU A 65 -25.64 16.70 -20.66
CA LEU A 65 -24.25 17.14 -20.54
C LEU A 65 -23.66 17.07 -19.12
N SER A 66 -24.49 16.87 -18.08
CA SER A 66 -24.02 16.64 -16.70
C SER A 66 -23.75 15.16 -16.38
N ALA A 67 -24.25 14.22 -17.21
CA ALA A 67 -24.10 12.78 -16.99
C ALA A 67 -22.69 12.24 -17.29
N ILE A 68 -21.84 13.03 -17.96
CA ILE A 68 -20.51 12.59 -18.43
C ILE A 68 -19.43 12.75 -17.34
N ASP A 69 -19.67 13.47 -16.25
CA ASP A 69 -18.65 13.75 -15.22
C ASP A 69 -18.87 13.03 -13.87
N THR A 70 -20.08 12.53 -13.58
CA THR A 70 -20.37 11.75 -12.35
C THR A 70 -20.57 10.26 -12.60
N GLY A 71 -20.79 9.83 -13.86
CA GLY A 71 -21.03 8.43 -14.18
C GLY A 71 -22.32 7.87 -13.56
N ILE A 72 -23.28 8.72 -13.18
CA ILE A 72 -24.61 8.30 -12.73
C ILE A 72 -25.53 8.32 -13.96
N LEU A 73 -26.20 7.19 -14.22
CA LEU A 73 -27.08 7.03 -15.39
C LEU A 73 -28.54 6.99 -14.96
N LEU A 74 -29.43 7.40 -15.87
CA LEU A 74 -30.86 7.09 -15.75
C LEU A 74 -31.09 5.65 -16.25
N PRO A 75 -31.92 4.85 -15.57
CA PRO A 75 -32.24 3.49 -16.00
C PRO A 75 -33.01 3.48 -17.34
N ASP A 76 -32.92 2.37 -18.06
CA ASP A 76 -33.62 2.16 -19.34
C ASP A 76 -35.16 2.14 -19.15
N ASP A 77 -35.94 2.15 -20.22
CA ASP A 77 -37.42 2.18 -20.22
C ASP A 77 -38.08 1.02 -19.40
N LYS A 78 -37.29 0.01 -19.02
CA LYS A 78 -37.68 -1.13 -18.18
C LYS A 78 -37.17 -1.04 -16.72
N ASP A 79 -36.70 0.12 -16.30
CA ASP A 79 -36.07 0.39 -14.99
C ASP A 79 -34.82 -0.47 -14.70
N ASN A 80 -34.16 -0.95 -15.76
CA ASN A 80 -32.95 -1.77 -15.66
C ASN A 80 -31.71 -0.91 -15.86
N CYS A 81 -30.72 -1.09 -14.98
CA CYS A 81 -29.41 -0.51 -15.14
C CYS A 81 -28.55 -1.32 -16.13
N PRO A 82 -27.68 -0.68 -16.92
CA PRO A 82 -26.72 -1.38 -17.77
C PRO A 82 -25.72 -2.20 -16.93
N ALA A 83 -25.11 -3.23 -17.53
CA ALA A 83 -24.17 -4.10 -16.82
C ALA A 83 -23.01 -3.30 -16.19
N GLY A 84 -22.71 -3.57 -14.91
CA GLY A 84 -21.74 -2.81 -14.12
C GLY A 84 -22.33 -1.58 -13.42
N TYR A 85 -23.64 -1.35 -13.52
CA TYR A 85 -24.37 -0.32 -12.79
C TYR A 85 -25.47 -0.94 -11.92
N PHE A 86 -25.70 -0.35 -10.76
CA PHE A 86 -26.63 -0.81 -9.75
C PHE A 86 -27.68 0.26 -9.47
N HIS A 87 -28.91 -0.19 -9.24
CA HIS A 87 -30.06 0.68 -9.04
C HIS A 87 -30.10 1.19 -7.59
N CYS A 88 -30.36 2.49 -7.41
CA CYS A 88 -30.59 3.09 -6.10
C CYS A 88 -32.02 2.81 -5.63
N ASN A 89 -32.20 2.41 -4.37
CA ASN A 89 -33.45 1.79 -3.89
C ASN A 89 -34.72 2.66 -4.04
N THR A 90 -34.61 3.99 -3.88
CA THR A 90 -35.76 4.92 -3.93
C THR A 90 -35.76 5.87 -5.12
N THR A 91 -34.65 5.98 -5.84
CA THR A 91 -34.50 6.87 -6.99
C THR A 91 -34.18 6.07 -8.24
N ALA A 92 -34.79 6.42 -9.38
CA ALA A 92 -34.43 5.87 -10.69
C ALA A 92 -33.05 6.39 -11.15
N GLN A 93 -32.01 6.01 -10.42
CA GLN A 93 -30.62 6.36 -10.65
C GLN A 93 -29.80 5.07 -10.62
N CYS A 94 -28.89 4.96 -11.56
CA CYS A 94 -27.96 3.86 -11.69
C CYS A 94 -26.56 4.36 -11.34
N VAL A 95 -25.98 3.83 -10.27
CA VAL A 95 -24.61 4.10 -9.84
C VAL A 95 -23.65 3.02 -10.35
N PRO A 96 -22.42 3.37 -10.76
CA PRO A 96 -21.46 2.39 -11.24
C PRO A 96 -20.95 1.52 -10.09
N GLN A 97 -20.55 0.27 -10.37
CA GLN A 97 -20.05 -0.70 -9.39
C GLN A 97 -18.97 -0.13 -8.43
N ARG A 98 -18.12 0.78 -8.92
CA ARG A 98 -17.05 1.43 -8.14
C ARG A 98 -17.53 2.42 -7.08
N ALA A 99 -18.70 3.02 -7.30
CA ALA A 99 -19.33 3.98 -6.39
C ALA A 99 -20.09 3.29 -5.26
N ASN A 100 -20.43 2.00 -5.42
CA ASN A 100 -20.98 1.25 -4.31
C ASN A 100 -19.94 1.09 -3.20
N CYS A 101 -20.34 1.47 -1.98
CA CYS A 101 -19.61 1.25 -0.74
C CYS A 101 -18.30 2.03 -0.62
N ASP A 102 -18.13 3.16 -1.30
CA ASP A 102 -16.90 3.98 -1.34
C ASP A 102 -16.76 4.99 -0.20
N GLY A 103 -17.73 4.99 0.72
CA GLY A 103 -17.78 5.89 1.85
C GLY A 103 -18.26 7.30 1.47
N ARG A 104 -18.71 7.50 0.23
CA ARG A 104 -19.40 8.70 -0.25
C ARG A 104 -20.82 8.30 -0.62
N VAL A 105 -21.73 9.24 -0.42
CA VAL A 105 -23.14 9.04 -0.76
C VAL A 105 -23.34 9.61 -2.16
N ASP A 106 -23.37 8.72 -3.16
CA ASP A 106 -23.60 9.04 -4.57
C ASP A 106 -25.07 8.83 -4.97
N CYS A 107 -25.76 7.86 -4.37
CA CYS A 107 -27.22 7.79 -4.46
C CYS A 107 -27.86 8.87 -3.58
N ASN A 108 -28.91 9.52 -4.06
CA ASN A 108 -29.65 10.51 -3.28
C ASN A 108 -30.24 9.97 -1.96
N ASP A 109 -30.45 8.65 -1.87
CA ASP A 109 -30.96 7.96 -0.68
C ASP A 109 -29.87 7.25 0.15
N GLY A 110 -28.60 7.32 -0.29
CA GLY A 110 -27.48 6.64 0.34
C GLY A 110 -27.54 5.11 0.27
N SER A 111 -28.39 4.55 -0.60
CA SER A 111 -28.56 3.10 -0.72
C SER A 111 -27.32 2.38 -1.24
N ASP A 112 -26.47 3.07 -1.99
CA ASP A 112 -25.14 2.67 -2.44
C ASP A 112 -24.21 2.27 -1.27
N GLU A 113 -24.34 2.96 -0.13
CA GLU A 113 -23.54 2.73 1.08
C GLU A 113 -24.18 1.75 2.07
N TRP A 114 -25.27 1.08 1.69
CA TRP A 114 -25.92 0.08 2.55
C TRP A 114 -25.37 -1.32 2.28
N ASN A 115 -25.28 -2.14 3.34
CA ASN A 115 -24.79 -3.53 3.26
C ASN A 115 -23.38 -3.65 2.66
N CYS A 116 -22.50 -2.70 2.93
CA CYS A 116 -21.13 -2.72 2.43
C CYS A 116 -20.18 -3.67 3.18
N VAL A 117 -20.61 -4.13 4.35
CA VAL A 117 -19.84 -5.05 5.18
C VAL A 117 -20.23 -6.47 4.82
N ASN A 118 -19.24 -7.22 4.32
CA ASN A 118 -19.37 -8.66 4.20
C ASN A 118 -19.36 -9.29 5.59
N ASN A 119 -20.57 -9.51 6.13
CA ASN A 119 -20.76 -10.10 7.45
C ASN A 119 -20.32 -11.57 7.54
N LEU A 120 -19.85 -12.17 6.46
CA LEU A 120 -19.45 -13.58 6.42
C LEU A 120 -18.15 -13.83 7.19
N GLU A 121 -17.16 -12.93 7.10
CA GLU A 121 -15.96 -12.98 7.94
C GLU A 121 -16.30 -12.72 9.41
N ALA A 122 -17.16 -11.75 9.69
CA ALA A 122 -17.61 -11.46 11.06
C ALA A 122 -18.27 -12.69 11.69
N LYS A 123 -19.11 -13.44 10.94
CA LYS A 123 -19.69 -14.71 11.41
C LYS A 123 -18.64 -15.79 11.63
N TYR A 124 -17.66 -15.92 10.72
CA TYR A 124 -16.55 -16.86 10.91
C TYR A 124 -15.83 -16.60 12.24
N TRP A 125 -15.42 -15.35 12.48
CA TRP A 125 -14.70 -14.95 13.69
C TRP A 125 -15.58 -14.96 14.95
N ASP A 126 -16.87 -14.59 14.85
CA ASP A 126 -17.81 -14.67 15.97
C ASP A 126 -17.97 -16.12 16.43
N HIS A 127 -18.19 -17.08 15.52
CA HIS A 127 -18.26 -18.50 15.90
C HIS A 127 -16.91 -19.05 16.40
N LEU A 128 -15.78 -18.52 15.92
CA LEU A 128 -14.43 -18.93 16.33
C LEU A 128 -14.07 -18.46 17.74
N PHE A 129 -14.49 -17.26 18.13
CA PHE A 129 -14.05 -16.56 19.35
C PHE A 129 -15.13 -16.42 20.44
N ARG A 130 -16.43 -16.53 20.10
CA ARG A 130 -17.54 -16.39 21.06
C ARG A 130 -17.71 -17.62 21.98
N LYS A 131 -16.94 -18.69 21.77
CA LYS A 131 -16.90 -19.87 22.65
C LYS A 131 -15.91 -19.73 23.81
N ASN A 132 -15.73 -18.53 24.33
CA ASN A 132 -15.22 -18.41 25.69
C ASN A 132 -16.23 -19.10 26.62
N PRO A 133 -15.79 -20.01 27.51
CA PRO A 133 -16.68 -20.70 28.45
C PRO A 133 -17.56 -19.76 29.30
N PHE A 134 -17.20 -18.47 29.35
CA PHE A 134 -17.72 -17.44 30.25
C PHE A 134 -18.95 -16.70 29.70
N GLY A 135 -19.21 -16.76 28.39
CA GLY A 135 -20.21 -15.92 27.72
C GLY A 135 -21.63 -16.49 27.66
N ARG A 136 -22.17 -17.04 28.75
CA ARG A 136 -23.63 -17.27 28.82
C ARG A 136 -24.31 -15.91 29.03
N GLN A 137 -25.17 -15.51 28.08
CA GLN A 137 -25.95 -14.27 28.14
C GLN A 137 -26.56 -14.07 29.54
N GLY A 138 -26.12 -13.03 30.24
CA GLY A 138 -26.71 -12.57 31.51
C GLY A 138 -26.00 -12.96 32.82
N MET A 139 -24.83 -13.62 32.79
CA MET A 139 -24.10 -14.01 34.02
C MET A 139 -22.74 -13.31 34.23
N ASP A 140 -22.23 -12.57 33.25
CA ASP A 140 -20.92 -11.89 33.29
C ASP A 140 -20.87 -10.62 34.16
N ASP A 141 -22.02 -10.13 34.65
CA ASP A 141 -22.10 -8.92 35.48
C ASP A 141 -21.69 -9.14 36.95
N ARG A 142 -21.32 -10.36 37.36
CA ARG A 142 -20.92 -10.65 38.75
C ARG A 142 -19.40 -10.71 38.94
N PRO A 143 -18.86 -10.03 39.96
CA PRO A 143 -17.45 -10.10 40.29
C PRO A 143 -17.05 -11.50 40.78
N ILE A 144 -15.78 -11.86 40.53
CA ILE A 144 -15.17 -13.09 41.04
C ILE A 144 -15.14 -13.03 42.57
N GLY A 145 -15.63 -14.09 43.24
CA GLY A 145 -15.69 -14.20 44.71
C GLY A 145 -17.10 -14.29 45.29
N GLU A 146 -18.15 -13.96 44.51
CA GLU A 146 -19.53 -14.20 44.89
C GLU A 146 -19.98 -15.60 44.47
N CYS A 147 -19.91 -16.59 45.37
CA CYS A 147 -20.47 -17.93 45.10
C CYS A 147 -21.87 -18.09 45.70
N PHE A 148 -22.69 -18.94 45.07
CA PHE A 148 -23.98 -19.35 45.63
C PHE A 148 -23.87 -20.41 46.75
N TRP A 149 -22.68 -21.00 46.96
CA TRP A 149 -22.48 -21.99 48.01
C TRP A 149 -22.17 -21.35 49.37
N PRO A 150 -22.84 -21.80 50.45
CA PRO A 150 -22.63 -21.23 51.79
C PRO A 150 -21.23 -21.47 52.36
N ASN A 151 -20.50 -22.49 51.86
CA ASN A 151 -19.13 -22.84 52.27
C ASN A 151 -18.04 -22.32 51.32
N ALA A 152 -18.34 -21.31 50.50
CA ALA A 152 -17.46 -20.68 49.52
C ALA A 152 -16.01 -20.43 49.99
N LYS A 153 -15.83 -20.01 51.25
CA LYS A 153 -14.53 -19.64 51.84
C LYS A 153 -13.59 -20.83 52.09
N ASN A 154 -14.09 -22.07 52.04
CA ASN A 154 -13.29 -23.27 52.24
C ASN A 154 -12.73 -23.84 50.94
N PHE A 155 -13.13 -23.33 49.78
CA PHE A 155 -12.65 -23.84 48.50
C PHE A 155 -11.31 -23.20 48.11
N SER A 156 -10.40 -24.00 47.58
CA SER A 156 -9.07 -23.55 47.15
C SER A 156 -9.11 -22.68 45.88
N CYS A 157 -10.22 -22.71 45.15
CA CYS A 157 -10.39 -21.99 43.89
C CYS A 157 -11.41 -20.86 44.03
N PRO A 158 -11.20 -19.72 43.35
CA PRO A 158 -12.20 -18.68 43.25
C PRO A 158 -13.42 -19.17 42.46
N CYS A 159 -14.57 -18.57 42.77
CA CYS A 159 -15.86 -18.92 42.19
C CYS A 159 -16.52 -17.70 41.56
N ARG A 160 -17.52 -17.94 40.72
CA ARG A 160 -18.43 -16.91 40.18
C ARG A 160 -19.82 -17.51 40.01
N GLY A 161 -20.75 -17.20 40.91
CA GLY A 161 -22.08 -17.80 40.93
C GLY A 161 -22.02 -19.33 41.10
N TYR A 162 -22.33 -20.07 40.03
CA TYR A 162 -22.25 -21.54 39.93
C TYR A 162 -21.04 -22.04 39.14
N GLU A 163 -20.05 -21.18 38.89
CA GLU A 163 -18.80 -21.51 38.20
C GLU A 163 -17.65 -21.59 39.19
N MET A 164 -16.77 -22.57 39.02
CA MET A 164 -15.53 -22.72 39.78
C MET A 164 -14.33 -22.49 38.86
N LEU A 165 -13.45 -21.55 39.23
CA LEU A 165 -12.36 -21.05 38.37
C LEU A 165 -10.99 -21.37 38.98
N CYS A 166 -10.53 -22.61 38.83
CA CYS A 166 -9.23 -23.10 39.28
C CYS A 166 -8.10 -22.83 38.26
N ARG A 167 -7.88 -21.57 37.85
CA ARG A 167 -6.90 -21.25 36.79
C ARG A 167 -5.48 -21.07 37.28
N PHE A 168 -4.51 -21.58 36.53
CA PHE A 168 -3.06 -21.36 36.72
C PHE A 168 -2.57 -21.60 38.16
N GLN A 169 -3.15 -22.59 38.84
CA GLN A 169 -2.81 -22.93 40.22
C GLN A 169 -1.74 -24.03 40.32
N GLN A 170 -1.14 -24.43 39.20
CA GLN A 170 -0.14 -25.51 39.11
C GLN A 170 -0.64 -26.84 39.69
N LEU A 171 -1.94 -27.12 39.57
CA LEU A 171 -2.54 -28.34 40.08
C LEU A 171 -2.05 -29.55 39.27
N THR A 172 -1.67 -30.61 39.97
CA THR A 172 -1.35 -31.93 39.40
C THR A 172 -2.47 -32.95 39.59
N ALA A 173 -3.42 -32.67 40.49
CA ALA A 173 -4.61 -33.47 40.75
C ALA A 173 -5.79 -32.54 41.10
N LEU A 174 -7.02 -33.06 41.04
CA LEU A 174 -8.20 -32.29 41.47
C LEU A 174 -8.16 -32.01 42.98
N PRO A 175 -8.52 -30.79 43.42
CA PRO A 175 -8.55 -30.47 44.84
C PRO A 175 -9.63 -31.30 45.57
N PRO A 176 -9.34 -31.82 46.78
CA PRO A 176 -10.24 -32.74 47.49
C PRO A 176 -11.52 -32.10 48.05
N GLN A 177 -11.68 -30.78 47.91
CA GLN A 177 -12.80 -30.00 48.46
C GLN A 177 -13.58 -29.30 47.33
N LEU A 178 -14.09 -30.05 46.35
CA LEU A 178 -14.99 -29.51 45.33
C LEU A 178 -16.46 -29.65 45.74
N PRO A 179 -17.35 -28.71 45.36
CA PRO A 179 -18.77 -28.84 45.60
C PRO A 179 -19.33 -30.03 44.82
N SER A 180 -20.08 -30.90 45.49
CA SER A 180 -20.60 -32.13 44.89
C SER A 180 -21.81 -31.90 43.97
N ASN A 181 -22.58 -30.83 44.18
CA ASN A 181 -23.85 -30.58 43.47
C ASN A 181 -23.93 -29.15 42.89
N ASN A 182 -24.66 -29.02 41.77
CA ASN A 182 -25.00 -27.77 41.09
C ASN A 182 -23.81 -26.96 40.56
N LEU A 183 -22.75 -27.63 40.09
CA LEU A 183 -21.63 -26.96 39.44
C LEU A 183 -21.91 -26.82 37.93
N ALA A 184 -22.12 -25.58 37.46
CA ALA A 184 -22.40 -25.34 36.04
C ALA A 184 -21.13 -25.48 35.20
N THR A 185 -20.05 -24.82 35.63
CA THR A 185 -18.77 -24.82 34.92
C THR A 185 -17.63 -25.08 35.89
N LEU A 186 -16.77 -26.04 35.55
CA LEU A 186 -15.49 -26.27 36.22
C LEU A 186 -14.35 -25.91 35.27
N ASP A 187 -13.60 -24.87 35.63
CA ASP A 187 -12.49 -24.38 34.84
C ASP A 187 -11.15 -24.66 35.52
N LEU A 188 -10.34 -25.50 34.88
CA LEU A 188 -9.04 -25.97 35.34
C LEU A 188 -7.91 -25.48 34.42
N THR A 189 -8.12 -24.38 33.70
CA THR A 189 -7.18 -23.86 32.70
C THR A 189 -5.78 -23.60 33.28
N GLY A 190 -4.74 -24.01 32.57
CA GLY A 190 -3.34 -23.68 32.90
C GLY A 190 -2.74 -24.48 34.06
N ASN A 191 -3.31 -25.64 34.37
CA ASN A 191 -2.76 -26.59 35.34
C ASN A 191 -1.88 -27.64 34.64
N SER A 192 -1.34 -28.63 35.35
CA SER A 192 -0.43 -29.63 34.77
C SER A 192 -0.81 -31.03 35.22
N PHE A 193 -1.79 -31.62 34.54
CA PHE A 193 -2.27 -32.97 34.87
C PHE A 193 -1.43 -34.07 34.19
N GLY A 194 -0.97 -33.85 32.96
CA GLY A 194 -0.13 -34.80 32.22
C GLY A 194 -0.88 -36.06 31.77
N LEU A 195 -1.31 -36.89 32.73
CA LEU A 195 -2.10 -38.10 32.54
C LEU A 195 -3.43 -37.95 33.30
N ILE A 196 -4.55 -38.10 32.60
CA ILE A 196 -5.86 -38.15 33.25
C ILE A 196 -6.24 -39.61 33.48
N ASP A 197 -6.19 -40.05 34.73
CA ASP A 197 -6.47 -41.42 35.16
C ASP A 197 -7.92 -41.61 35.68
N ALA A 198 -8.27 -42.84 36.04
CA ALA A 198 -9.59 -43.14 36.60
C ALA A 198 -9.84 -42.42 37.95
N GLN A 199 -8.77 -42.12 38.70
CA GLN A 199 -8.89 -41.40 39.97
C GLN A 199 -9.36 -39.96 39.74
N PHE A 200 -8.83 -39.29 38.73
CA PHE A 200 -9.29 -37.97 38.31
C PHE A 200 -10.80 -37.96 38.03
N PHE A 201 -11.32 -38.93 37.26
CA PHE A 201 -12.74 -39.00 36.94
C PHE A 201 -13.63 -39.40 38.13
N SER A 202 -13.10 -40.19 39.07
CA SER A 202 -13.80 -40.53 40.30
C SER A 202 -13.95 -39.34 41.25
N ALA A 203 -12.99 -38.40 41.22
CA ALA A 203 -12.99 -37.20 42.05
C ALA A 203 -13.68 -35.99 41.39
N LEU A 204 -13.96 -36.07 40.09
CA LEU A 204 -14.60 -34.98 39.34
C LEU A 204 -16.08 -34.83 39.78
N PRO A 205 -16.58 -33.62 40.09
CA PRO A 205 -18.00 -33.40 40.40
C PRO A 205 -18.88 -33.50 39.14
N ASP A 206 -20.20 -33.59 39.34
CA ASP A 206 -21.17 -33.52 38.24
C ASP A 206 -21.23 -32.08 37.69
N VAL A 207 -20.88 -31.92 36.42
CA VAL A 207 -20.71 -30.61 35.75
C VAL A 207 -21.37 -30.58 34.38
N GLU A 208 -21.95 -29.44 34.02
CA GLU A 208 -22.49 -29.20 32.67
C GLU A 208 -21.38 -28.82 31.67
N SER A 209 -20.39 -28.03 32.12
CA SER A 209 -19.24 -27.60 31.33
C SER A 209 -17.92 -27.87 32.04
N LEU A 210 -16.99 -28.54 31.34
CA LEU A 210 -15.64 -28.84 31.84
C LEU A 210 -14.58 -28.18 30.93
N VAL A 211 -13.69 -27.40 31.52
CA VAL A 211 -12.63 -26.68 30.81
C VAL A 211 -11.25 -27.17 31.28
N LEU A 212 -10.52 -27.82 30.38
CA LEU A 212 -9.20 -28.40 30.58
C LEU A 212 -8.21 -27.82 29.55
N LYS A 213 -8.09 -26.50 29.50
CA LYS A 213 -7.23 -25.79 28.54
C LYS A 213 -5.80 -25.66 29.07
N PHE A 214 -4.79 -25.75 28.20
CA PHE A 214 -3.39 -25.55 28.60
C PHE A 214 -2.98 -26.46 29.78
N CYS A 215 -3.44 -27.71 29.78
CA CYS A 215 -3.25 -28.65 30.89
C CYS A 215 -2.09 -29.64 30.69
N ALA A 216 -1.37 -29.52 29.57
CA ALA A 216 -0.31 -30.42 29.12
C ALA A 216 -0.73 -31.91 29.12
N ILE A 217 -2.00 -32.20 28.82
CA ILE A 217 -2.56 -33.56 28.84
C ILE A 217 -2.02 -34.35 27.64
N ARG A 218 -1.39 -35.49 27.89
CA ARG A 218 -0.82 -36.38 26.87
C ARG A 218 -1.69 -37.61 26.61
N GLU A 219 -2.24 -38.17 27.67
CA GLU A 219 -3.04 -39.39 27.62
C GLU A 219 -4.21 -39.32 28.60
N ILE A 220 -5.30 -39.97 28.23
CA ILE A 220 -6.53 -40.08 29.01
C ILE A 220 -6.86 -41.57 29.12
N ALA A 221 -7.23 -42.02 30.32
CA ALA A 221 -7.69 -43.38 30.53
C ALA A 221 -8.92 -43.73 29.66
N SER A 222 -9.04 -44.99 29.25
CA SER A 222 -10.26 -45.49 28.61
C SER A 222 -11.46 -45.40 29.55
N HIS A 223 -12.68 -45.31 28.99
CA HIS A 223 -13.92 -45.19 29.78
C HIS A 223 -13.99 -43.94 30.68
N ALA A 224 -13.21 -42.91 30.35
CA ALA A 224 -13.09 -41.65 31.06
C ALA A 224 -14.43 -41.03 31.48
N PHE A 225 -15.39 -40.96 30.55
CA PHE A 225 -16.68 -40.32 30.76
C PHE A 225 -17.84 -41.33 30.85
N ASP A 226 -17.58 -42.57 31.29
CA ASP A 226 -18.60 -43.63 31.40
C ASP A 226 -19.42 -43.59 32.70
N ARG A 227 -19.16 -42.61 33.57
CA ARG A 227 -19.84 -42.49 34.86
C ARG A 227 -21.31 -42.03 34.71
N PRO A 228 -22.26 -42.62 35.46
CA PRO A 228 -23.63 -42.12 35.54
C PRO A 228 -23.65 -40.81 36.36
N ALA A 229 -23.66 -39.67 35.67
CA ALA A 229 -23.78 -38.35 36.30
C ALA A 229 -25.26 -37.93 36.38
N ALA A 230 -25.66 -37.29 37.48
CA ALA A 230 -27.02 -36.72 37.60
C ALA A 230 -27.20 -35.51 36.65
N ILE A 231 -26.11 -34.82 36.34
CA ILE A 231 -26.03 -33.73 35.36
C ILE A 231 -25.15 -34.19 34.20
N PRO A 232 -25.69 -34.36 32.99
CA PRO A 232 -24.89 -34.77 31.83
C PRO A 232 -24.02 -33.61 31.34
N LEU A 233 -22.78 -33.94 30.98
CA LEU A 233 -21.82 -33.00 30.41
C LEU A 233 -22.31 -32.55 29.02
N LYS A 234 -22.46 -31.24 28.81
CA LYS A 234 -22.87 -30.64 27.53
C LYS A 234 -21.71 -30.01 26.77
N THR A 235 -20.67 -29.57 27.47
CA THR A 235 -19.57 -28.82 26.87
C THR A 235 -18.24 -29.28 27.44
N LEU A 236 -17.33 -29.70 26.56
CA LEU A 236 -15.99 -30.16 26.93
C LEU A 236 -14.94 -29.38 26.13
N TYR A 237 -14.09 -28.64 26.84
CA TYR A 237 -12.94 -27.95 26.26
C TYR A 237 -11.66 -28.65 26.69
N MET A 238 -10.86 -29.08 25.72
CA MET A 238 -9.52 -29.64 25.92
C MET A 238 -8.52 -29.05 24.92
N ASP A 239 -8.70 -27.77 24.56
CA ASP A 239 -7.78 -27.07 23.67
C ASP A 239 -6.39 -26.81 24.30
N ASP A 240 -5.37 -26.74 23.45
CA ASP A 240 -3.96 -26.54 23.84
C ASP A 240 -3.44 -27.61 24.81
N ASN A 241 -3.54 -28.87 24.38
CA ASN A 241 -2.94 -30.01 25.09
C ASN A 241 -2.02 -30.79 24.15
N GLU A 242 -1.47 -31.90 24.63
CA GLU A 242 -0.49 -32.74 23.93
C GLU A 242 -1.10 -34.09 23.52
N LEU A 243 -2.42 -34.17 23.31
CA LEU A 243 -3.10 -35.43 23.00
C LEU A 243 -2.68 -35.93 21.61
N SER A 244 -2.03 -37.09 21.55
CA SER A 244 -1.67 -37.74 20.28
C SER A 244 -2.80 -38.60 19.70
N ARG A 245 -3.68 -39.12 20.56
CA ARG A 245 -4.83 -39.97 20.21
C ARG A 245 -5.97 -39.76 21.20
N LEU A 246 -7.20 -39.98 20.75
CA LEU A 246 -8.36 -40.07 21.64
C LEU A 246 -8.48 -41.50 22.19
N PRO A 247 -8.86 -41.69 23.47
CA PRO A 247 -8.99 -43.01 24.06
C PRO A 247 -10.14 -43.81 23.41
N GLU A 248 -10.02 -45.14 23.46
CA GLU A 248 -11.15 -46.01 23.12
C GLU A 248 -12.25 -45.85 24.16
N HIS A 249 -13.51 -45.89 23.68
CA HIS A 249 -14.69 -45.69 24.54
C HIS A 249 -14.59 -44.39 25.36
N PHE A 250 -14.29 -43.29 24.69
CA PHE A 250 -14.12 -42.00 25.36
C PHE A 250 -15.42 -41.50 26.02
N PHE A 251 -16.57 -41.79 25.40
CA PHE A 251 -17.90 -41.39 25.86
C PHE A 251 -18.82 -42.61 25.98
N ALA A 252 -19.67 -42.62 27.01
CA ALA A 252 -20.70 -43.66 27.18
C ALA A 252 -21.90 -43.49 26.21
N PRO A 253 -22.66 -44.57 25.96
CA PRO A 253 -23.95 -44.50 25.28
C PRO A 253 -24.92 -43.54 25.97
N GLY A 254 -25.67 -42.75 25.19
CA GLY A 254 -26.67 -41.80 25.72
C GLY A 254 -26.11 -40.45 26.19
N ASN A 255 -24.88 -40.13 25.79
CA ASN A 255 -24.24 -38.85 26.10
C ASN A 255 -24.99 -37.66 25.46
N GLN A 256 -25.00 -36.50 26.15
CA GLN A 256 -25.70 -35.28 25.72
C GLN A 256 -24.75 -34.11 25.39
N LEU A 257 -23.48 -34.42 25.07
CA LEU A 257 -22.48 -33.43 24.71
C LEU A 257 -22.87 -32.73 23.41
N ARG A 258 -22.90 -31.40 23.46
CA ARG A 258 -23.23 -30.51 22.34
C ARG A 258 -22.00 -29.86 21.74
N ILE A 259 -20.99 -29.57 22.55
CA ILE A 259 -19.78 -28.86 22.12
C ILE A 259 -18.55 -29.63 22.59
N LEU A 260 -17.70 -30.02 21.64
CA LEU A 260 -16.42 -30.68 21.88
C LEU A 260 -15.29 -29.90 21.22
N ILE A 261 -14.40 -29.34 22.03
CA ILE A 261 -13.24 -28.57 21.56
C ILE A 261 -11.96 -29.33 21.86
N LEU A 262 -11.27 -29.77 20.81
CA LEU A 262 -10.00 -30.51 20.82
C LEU A 262 -8.91 -29.77 20.01
N ALA A 263 -9.07 -28.46 19.86
CA ALA A 263 -8.15 -27.64 19.07
C ALA A 263 -6.72 -27.62 19.63
N ARG A 264 -5.71 -27.46 18.76
CA ARG A 264 -4.29 -27.35 19.12
C ARG A 264 -3.81 -28.53 19.99
N ASN A 265 -4.11 -29.74 19.53
CA ASN A 265 -3.56 -30.99 20.06
C ASN A 265 -2.63 -31.64 19.02
N GLN A 266 -2.22 -32.89 19.22
CA GLN A 266 -1.33 -33.63 18.33
C GLN A 266 -2.04 -34.83 17.66
N LEU A 267 -3.37 -34.75 17.49
CA LEU A 267 -4.16 -35.85 16.95
C LEU A 267 -3.78 -36.13 15.49
N SER A 268 -3.28 -37.33 15.20
CA SER A 268 -2.89 -37.74 13.84
C SER A 268 -3.93 -38.58 13.12
N SER A 269 -4.77 -39.31 13.85
CA SER A 269 -5.80 -40.20 13.31
C SER A 269 -7.09 -40.11 14.12
N LEU A 270 -8.21 -40.31 13.45
CA LEU A 270 -9.55 -40.38 14.03
C LEU A 270 -10.17 -41.74 13.72
N SER A 271 -10.85 -42.32 14.69
CA SER A 271 -11.58 -43.58 14.56
C SER A 271 -13.08 -43.36 14.73
N SER A 272 -13.90 -44.17 14.04
CA SER A 272 -15.36 -44.18 14.20
C SER A 272 -15.81 -44.40 15.65
N ASN A 273 -15.01 -45.12 16.45
CA ASN A 273 -15.30 -45.33 17.87
C ASN A 273 -15.13 -44.07 18.73
N ASN A 274 -14.39 -43.05 18.27
CA ASN A 274 -14.14 -41.85 19.07
C ASN A 274 -15.40 -40.98 19.25
N PHE A 275 -16.31 -40.99 18.26
CA PHE A 275 -17.48 -40.10 18.23
C PHE A 275 -18.83 -40.85 18.15
N ARG A 276 -18.80 -42.19 18.21
CA ARG A 276 -19.97 -43.07 18.00
C ARG A 276 -21.22 -42.71 18.81
N TYR A 277 -21.05 -42.22 20.05
CA TYR A 277 -22.17 -41.95 20.96
C TYR A 277 -22.51 -40.45 21.11
N LEU A 278 -22.02 -39.60 20.19
CA LEU A 278 -22.18 -38.15 20.23
C LEU A 278 -23.28 -37.63 19.28
N GLN A 279 -24.46 -38.25 19.29
CA GLN A 279 -25.55 -37.92 18.37
C GLN A 279 -26.12 -36.50 18.55
N GLN A 280 -25.94 -35.92 19.73
CA GLN A 280 -26.40 -34.57 20.10
C GLN A 280 -25.31 -33.50 19.90
N LEU A 281 -24.15 -33.85 19.34
CA LEU A 281 -23.06 -32.91 19.13
C LEU A 281 -23.43 -31.92 18.04
N GLU A 282 -23.42 -30.64 18.38
CA GLU A 282 -23.70 -29.51 17.50
C GLU A 282 -22.38 -28.94 16.95
N ASP A 283 -21.33 -28.89 17.78
CA ASP A 283 -20.07 -28.25 17.46
C ASP A 283 -18.85 -29.14 17.75
N LEU A 284 -18.04 -29.37 16.71
CA LEU A 284 -16.78 -30.10 16.81
C LEU A 284 -15.61 -29.26 16.30
N ASP A 285 -14.65 -29.01 17.17
CA ASP A 285 -13.44 -28.26 16.85
C ASP A 285 -12.19 -29.13 16.97
N LEU A 286 -11.59 -29.44 15.82
CA LEU A 286 -10.38 -30.25 15.67
C LEU A 286 -9.23 -29.44 15.04
N ARG A 287 -9.25 -28.11 15.16
CA ARG A 287 -8.26 -27.23 14.51
C ARG A 287 -6.86 -27.43 15.05
N GLY A 288 -5.84 -27.20 14.23
CA GLY A 288 -4.46 -27.19 14.70
C GLY A 288 -3.97 -28.56 15.19
N ASN A 289 -4.49 -29.64 14.61
CA ASN A 289 -4.06 -31.01 14.86
C ASN A 289 -3.16 -31.51 13.70
N LEU A 290 -2.85 -32.80 13.68
CA LEU A 290 -1.97 -33.43 12.69
C LEU A 290 -2.74 -34.39 11.76
N ILE A 291 -4.06 -34.19 11.60
CA ILE A 291 -4.94 -35.10 10.86
C ILE A 291 -4.61 -35.02 9.38
N ALA A 292 -4.20 -36.16 8.79
CA ALA A 292 -3.87 -36.26 7.36
C ALA A 292 -5.00 -36.89 6.53
N ASN A 293 -5.77 -37.79 7.12
CA ASN A 293 -6.92 -38.47 6.53
C ASN A 293 -7.90 -38.91 7.62
N PHE A 294 -9.13 -39.23 7.22
CA PHE A 294 -10.12 -39.88 8.07
C PHE A 294 -11.12 -40.64 7.18
N ASP A 295 -11.71 -41.69 7.74
CA ASP A 295 -12.78 -42.45 7.08
C ASP A 295 -14.12 -41.75 7.28
N ALA A 296 -15.04 -41.89 6.32
CA ALA A 296 -16.40 -41.36 6.42
C ALA A 296 -17.13 -41.80 7.70
N SER A 297 -16.86 -43.02 8.18
CA SER A 297 -17.46 -43.58 9.39
C SER A 297 -17.13 -42.79 10.67
N VAL A 298 -16.11 -41.93 10.67
CA VAL A 298 -15.72 -41.09 11.80
C VAL A 298 -16.82 -40.12 12.20
N PHE A 299 -17.48 -39.49 11.23
CA PHE A 299 -18.51 -38.47 11.48
C PHE A 299 -19.94 -38.97 11.25
N ALA A 300 -20.11 -40.24 10.87
CA ALA A 300 -21.41 -40.79 10.45
C ALA A 300 -22.48 -40.75 11.56
N GLU A 301 -22.13 -40.81 12.84
CA GLU A 301 -23.13 -40.79 13.91
C GLU A 301 -23.50 -39.36 14.40
N LEU A 302 -22.85 -38.32 13.86
CA LEU A 302 -22.98 -36.92 14.31
C LEU A 302 -24.15 -36.18 13.64
N GLN A 303 -25.37 -36.69 13.79
CA GLN A 303 -26.54 -36.20 13.05
C GLN A 303 -26.96 -34.75 13.38
N SER A 304 -26.63 -34.28 14.59
CA SER A 304 -26.95 -32.92 15.05
C SER A 304 -25.85 -31.89 14.73
N LEU A 305 -24.78 -32.29 14.05
CA LEU A 305 -23.59 -31.46 13.84
C LEU A 305 -23.92 -30.27 12.95
N GLN A 306 -23.63 -29.07 13.45
CA GLN A 306 -23.86 -27.78 12.79
C GLN A 306 -22.55 -27.14 12.34
N VAL A 307 -21.49 -27.28 13.14
CA VAL A 307 -20.19 -26.68 12.87
C VAL A 307 -19.07 -27.71 13.01
N LEU A 308 -18.25 -27.82 11.96
CA LEU A 308 -17.06 -28.66 11.95
C LEU A 308 -15.84 -27.84 11.55
N TYR A 309 -14.88 -27.74 12.48
CA TYR A 309 -13.60 -27.09 12.22
C TYR A 309 -12.46 -28.10 12.10
N LEU A 310 -11.83 -28.13 10.93
CA LEU A 310 -10.67 -28.96 10.59
C LEU A 310 -9.51 -28.11 10.04
N ASN A 311 -9.54 -26.78 10.22
CA ASN A 311 -8.47 -25.91 9.73
C ASN A 311 -7.13 -26.12 10.46
N ASN A 312 -6.02 -25.76 9.81
CA ASN A 312 -4.66 -26.02 10.32
C ASN A 312 -4.40 -27.51 10.60
N ASN A 313 -4.79 -28.40 9.67
CA ASN A 313 -4.45 -29.83 9.71
C ASN A 313 -3.56 -30.18 8.50
N ARG A 314 -3.44 -31.47 8.15
CA ARG A 314 -2.57 -31.96 7.08
C ARG A 314 -3.35 -32.68 5.97
N LEU A 315 -4.63 -32.34 5.77
CA LEU A 315 -5.46 -32.95 4.73
C LEU A 315 -4.89 -32.62 3.34
N GLN A 316 -4.74 -33.62 2.48
CA GLN A 316 -4.12 -33.46 1.14
C GLN A 316 -5.11 -33.59 -0.02
N GLN A 317 -6.14 -34.44 0.11
CA GLN A 317 -7.12 -34.69 -0.94
C GLN A 317 -8.49 -34.90 -0.31
N LEU A 318 -9.54 -34.41 -0.96
CA LEU A 318 -10.92 -34.68 -0.58
C LEU A 318 -11.58 -35.55 -1.66
N HIS A 319 -12.09 -36.70 -1.25
CA HIS A 319 -12.68 -37.71 -2.14
C HIS A 319 -14.19 -37.85 -1.89
N LEU A 320 -14.90 -38.40 -2.88
CA LEU A 320 -16.34 -38.64 -2.78
C LEU A 320 -16.69 -39.48 -1.53
N GLY A 321 -17.66 -39.00 -0.75
CA GLY A 321 -18.15 -39.72 0.43
C GLY A 321 -17.27 -39.57 1.68
N MET A 322 -16.17 -38.82 1.62
CA MET A 322 -15.32 -38.50 2.79
C MET A 322 -16.14 -37.85 3.92
N PHE A 323 -17.06 -36.95 3.56
CA PHE A 323 -18.04 -36.39 4.48
C PHE A 323 -19.37 -37.15 4.33
N PRO A 324 -19.91 -37.73 5.42
CA PRO A 324 -21.18 -38.45 5.38
C PRO A 324 -22.35 -37.55 4.95
N SER A 325 -23.21 -38.09 4.08
CA SER A 325 -24.38 -37.39 3.56
C SER A 325 -25.50 -37.18 4.59
N ASN A 326 -25.41 -37.82 5.75
CA ASN A 326 -26.37 -37.70 6.84
C ASN A 326 -26.07 -36.54 7.81
N LEU A 327 -25.02 -35.74 7.55
CA LEU A 327 -24.74 -34.48 8.25
C LEU A 327 -25.69 -33.36 7.78
N LEU A 328 -27.00 -33.58 7.96
CA LEU A 328 -28.06 -32.76 7.39
C LEU A 328 -28.15 -31.36 8.02
N ASN A 329 -27.61 -31.19 9.23
CA ASN A 329 -27.64 -29.92 9.96
C ASN A 329 -26.35 -29.11 9.83
N LEU A 330 -25.37 -29.57 9.05
CA LEU A 330 -24.06 -28.92 8.98
C LEU A 330 -24.15 -27.64 8.14
N HIS A 331 -24.00 -26.48 8.80
CA HIS A 331 -24.06 -25.18 8.16
C HIS A 331 -22.67 -24.55 7.95
N THR A 332 -21.65 -24.97 8.70
CA THR A 332 -20.30 -24.43 8.60
C THR A 332 -19.24 -25.53 8.61
N LEU A 333 -18.40 -25.53 7.57
CA LEU A 333 -17.26 -26.42 7.42
C LEU A 333 -16.00 -25.61 7.14
N SER A 334 -15.00 -25.74 8.01
CA SER A 334 -13.71 -25.10 7.81
C SER A 334 -12.60 -26.10 7.56
N LEU A 335 -11.97 -25.99 6.40
CA LEU A 335 -10.83 -26.77 5.92
C LEU A 335 -9.65 -25.86 5.56
N ALA A 336 -9.66 -24.61 6.03
CA ALA A 336 -8.63 -23.63 5.75
C ALA A 336 -7.24 -24.07 6.26
N HIS A 337 -6.18 -23.59 5.63
CA HIS A 337 -4.79 -23.88 5.99
C HIS A 337 -4.51 -25.40 6.16
N ASN A 338 -4.96 -26.19 5.19
CA ASN A 338 -4.54 -27.58 5.01
C ASN A 338 -3.57 -27.68 3.82
N GLN A 339 -3.36 -28.89 3.29
CA GLN A 339 -2.50 -29.15 2.14
C GLN A 339 -3.31 -29.66 0.95
N ILE A 340 -4.59 -29.24 0.84
CA ILE A 340 -5.53 -29.82 -0.11
C ILE A 340 -5.13 -29.39 -1.53
N ALA A 341 -4.72 -30.35 -2.35
CA ALA A 341 -4.30 -30.11 -3.73
C ALA A 341 -5.44 -30.34 -4.75
N SER A 342 -6.38 -31.22 -4.43
CA SER A 342 -7.51 -31.55 -5.30
C SER A 342 -8.76 -31.95 -4.51
N ILE A 343 -9.92 -31.62 -5.08
CA ILE A 343 -11.25 -31.99 -4.59
C ILE A 343 -11.95 -32.75 -5.73
N GLU A 344 -12.47 -33.94 -5.45
CA GLU A 344 -13.26 -34.71 -6.41
C GLU A 344 -14.67 -34.12 -6.59
N ALA A 345 -15.29 -34.37 -7.74
CA ALA A 345 -16.66 -33.93 -7.99
C ALA A 345 -17.64 -34.55 -6.98
N ASN A 346 -18.63 -33.78 -6.55
CA ASN A 346 -19.66 -34.18 -5.58
C ASN A 346 -19.12 -34.62 -4.21
N THR A 347 -17.89 -34.22 -3.85
CA THR A 347 -17.31 -34.54 -2.53
C THR A 347 -18.17 -34.03 -1.38
N PHE A 348 -18.74 -32.84 -1.52
CA PHE A 348 -19.58 -32.23 -0.50
C PHE A 348 -21.06 -32.58 -0.71
N THR A 349 -21.52 -33.66 -0.10
CA THR A 349 -22.96 -34.03 -0.08
C THR A 349 -23.66 -33.41 1.14
N LEU A 350 -23.52 -32.09 1.29
CA LEU A 350 -23.91 -31.33 2.48
C LEU A 350 -24.97 -30.25 2.13
N PRO A 351 -26.26 -30.60 2.06
CA PRO A 351 -27.28 -29.74 1.47
C PRO A 351 -27.56 -28.47 2.26
N GLN A 352 -27.34 -28.44 3.58
CA GLN A 352 -27.58 -27.27 4.43
C GLN A 352 -26.33 -26.40 4.64
N LEU A 353 -25.22 -26.71 3.97
CA LEU A 353 -23.96 -25.99 4.17
C LEU A 353 -24.09 -24.54 3.67
N ARG A 354 -23.84 -23.58 4.56
CA ARG A 354 -23.90 -22.14 4.25
C ARG A 354 -22.52 -21.53 4.08
N HIS A 355 -21.51 -22.04 4.80
CA HIS A 355 -20.17 -21.49 4.82
C HIS A 355 -19.12 -22.58 4.63
N LEU A 356 -18.31 -22.44 3.59
CA LEU A 356 -17.20 -23.35 3.28
C LEU A 356 -15.89 -22.56 3.21
N PHE A 357 -14.97 -22.90 4.11
CA PHE A 357 -13.65 -22.28 4.16
C PHE A 357 -12.58 -23.21 3.62
N LEU A 358 -11.98 -22.86 2.49
CA LEU A 358 -10.89 -23.57 1.83
C LEU A 358 -9.65 -22.68 1.66
N ALA A 359 -9.60 -21.54 2.35
CA ALA A 359 -8.50 -20.58 2.28
C ALA A 359 -7.14 -21.23 2.64
N GLY A 360 -6.05 -20.79 2.02
CA GLY A 360 -4.69 -21.22 2.41
C GLY A 360 -4.39 -22.69 2.11
N ASN A 361 -4.98 -23.27 1.05
CA ASN A 361 -4.72 -24.63 0.58
C ASN A 361 -3.84 -24.62 -0.69
N GLN A 362 -3.75 -25.75 -1.40
CA GLN A 362 -2.88 -25.93 -2.58
C GLN A 362 -3.69 -26.21 -3.85
N LEU A 363 -4.94 -25.77 -3.91
CA LEU A 363 -5.83 -26.01 -5.05
C LEU A 363 -5.28 -25.29 -6.28
N SER A 364 -5.09 -26.02 -7.38
CA SER A 364 -4.60 -25.47 -8.66
C SER A 364 -5.68 -25.30 -9.73
N TYR A 365 -6.77 -26.08 -9.63
CA TYR A 365 -7.82 -26.12 -10.63
C TYR A 365 -9.17 -26.42 -9.97
N ILE A 366 -10.21 -25.66 -10.33
CA ILE A 366 -11.58 -25.93 -9.89
C ILE A 366 -12.35 -26.57 -11.05
N ARG A 367 -12.77 -27.82 -10.85
CA ARG A 367 -13.51 -28.59 -11.85
C ARG A 367 -15.01 -28.39 -11.73
N GLU A 368 -15.72 -28.61 -12.82
CA GLU A 368 -17.17 -28.79 -12.82
C GLU A 368 -17.57 -29.89 -11.82
N GLY A 369 -18.68 -29.70 -11.11
CA GLY A 369 -19.16 -30.67 -10.13
C GLY A 369 -18.46 -30.61 -8.76
N THR A 370 -17.37 -29.86 -8.59
CA THR A 370 -16.63 -29.76 -7.30
C THR A 370 -17.53 -29.28 -6.16
N PHE A 371 -18.36 -28.28 -6.44
CA PHE A 371 -19.26 -27.65 -5.46
C PHE A 371 -20.74 -27.95 -5.73
N CYS A 372 -21.04 -28.93 -6.58
CA CYS A 372 -22.42 -29.35 -6.78
C CYS A 372 -22.95 -30.09 -5.54
N ASN A 373 -24.24 -29.90 -5.25
CA ASN A 373 -24.95 -30.22 -4.00
C ASN A 373 -24.78 -29.24 -2.83
N LEU A 374 -24.17 -28.08 -3.06
CA LEU A 374 -24.05 -26.98 -2.08
C LEU A 374 -25.02 -25.83 -2.41
N SER A 375 -26.29 -26.12 -2.64
CA SER A 375 -27.27 -25.14 -3.14
C SER A 375 -27.59 -24.01 -2.15
N TYR A 376 -27.40 -24.21 -0.85
CA TYR A 376 -27.61 -23.20 0.20
C TYR A 376 -26.31 -22.46 0.61
N LEU A 377 -25.21 -22.68 -0.11
CA LEU A 377 -23.94 -22.06 0.22
C LEU A 377 -24.03 -20.55 -0.01
N GLN A 378 -23.78 -19.78 1.05
CA GLN A 378 -23.80 -18.32 1.04
C GLN A 378 -22.39 -17.74 0.94
N GLY A 379 -21.37 -18.45 1.44
CA GLY A 379 -20.00 -17.97 1.42
C GLY A 379 -18.97 -19.05 1.13
N LEU A 380 -18.10 -18.74 0.17
CA LEU A 380 -17.03 -19.63 -0.28
C LEU A 380 -15.69 -18.90 -0.23
N HIS A 381 -14.78 -19.42 0.60
CA HIS A 381 -13.43 -18.89 0.72
C HIS A 381 -12.43 -19.78 -0.02
N LEU A 382 -11.91 -19.30 -1.13
CA LEU A 382 -10.87 -19.94 -1.94
C LEU A 382 -9.59 -19.10 -2.01
N ASN A 383 -9.48 -18.09 -1.15
CA ASN A 383 -8.32 -17.20 -1.10
C ASN A 383 -7.04 -17.94 -0.70
N GLU A 384 -5.89 -17.39 -1.07
CA GLU A 384 -4.57 -17.95 -0.73
C GLU A 384 -4.38 -19.42 -1.18
N ASN A 385 -4.94 -19.77 -2.35
CA ASN A 385 -4.70 -21.04 -3.02
C ASN A 385 -3.73 -20.85 -4.19
N GLN A 386 -3.59 -21.86 -5.05
CA GLN A 386 -2.73 -21.82 -6.23
C GLN A 386 -3.55 -21.90 -7.51
N ILE A 387 -4.80 -21.43 -7.50
CA ILE A 387 -5.75 -21.66 -8.59
C ILE A 387 -5.28 -20.91 -9.83
N GLU A 388 -5.12 -21.62 -10.94
CA GLU A 388 -4.69 -21.07 -12.23
C GLU A 388 -5.84 -20.96 -13.22
N LYS A 389 -6.80 -21.88 -13.17
CA LYS A 389 -7.92 -21.99 -14.13
C LYS A 389 -9.17 -22.59 -13.48
N PHE A 390 -10.30 -22.34 -14.15
CA PHE A 390 -11.64 -22.82 -13.78
C PHE A 390 -12.29 -23.46 -15.00
N ASP A 391 -13.07 -24.53 -14.78
CA ASP A 391 -14.05 -24.98 -15.78
C ASP A 391 -15.14 -23.92 -15.98
N LEU A 392 -15.75 -23.90 -17.16
CA LEU A 392 -16.82 -22.94 -17.51
C LEU A 392 -18.02 -23.04 -16.55
N HIS A 393 -18.35 -24.25 -16.11
CA HIS A 393 -19.49 -24.55 -15.24
C HIS A 393 -19.06 -24.85 -13.80
N ALA A 394 -17.90 -24.34 -13.37
CA ALA A 394 -17.33 -24.64 -12.05
C ALA A 394 -18.23 -24.20 -10.87
N PHE A 395 -19.00 -23.13 -11.03
CA PHE A 395 -19.82 -22.53 -9.97
C PHE A 395 -21.34 -22.58 -10.26
N ASP A 396 -21.76 -23.24 -11.34
CA ASP A 396 -23.16 -23.24 -11.80
C ASP A 396 -24.16 -23.75 -10.75
N CYS A 397 -23.73 -24.67 -9.90
CA CYS A 397 -24.57 -25.26 -8.85
C CYS A 397 -24.76 -24.36 -7.60
N LEU A 398 -24.13 -23.19 -7.54
CA LEU A 398 -24.07 -22.32 -6.35
C LEU A 398 -25.05 -21.14 -6.42
N GLU A 399 -26.35 -21.44 -6.54
CA GLU A 399 -27.40 -20.44 -6.78
C GLU A 399 -27.54 -19.38 -5.68
N ASN A 400 -27.30 -19.74 -4.41
CA ASN A 400 -27.47 -18.82 -3.26
C ASN A 400 -26.16 -18.19 -2.77
N LEU A 401 -25.07 -18.29 -3.55
CA LEU A 401 -23.78 -17.76 -3.14
C LEU A 401 -23.80 -16.23 -3.11
N ASN A 402 -23.56 -15.67 -1.92
CA ASN A 402 -23.55 -14.23 -1.68
C ASN A 402 -22.13 -13.67 -1.67
N SER A 403 -21.16 -14.43 -1.17
CA SER A 403 -19.77 -13.99 -1.05
C SER A 403 -18.77 -15.02 -1.57
N LEU A 404 -17.85 -14.56 -2.42
CA LEU A 404 -16.79 -15.37 -3.02
C LEU A 404 -15.42 -14.71 -2.87
N LEU A 405 -14.51 -15.34 -2.12
CA LEU A 405 -13.13 -14.85 -1.96
C LEU A 405 -12.17 -15.65 -2.84
N LEU A 406 -11.51 -14.98 -3.77
CA LEU A 406 -10.55 -15.56 -4.73
C LEU A 406 -9.19 -14.85 -4.72
N ASN A 407 -8.98 -13.87 -3.83
CA ASN A 407 -7.72 -13.15 -3.67
C ASN A 407 -6.55 -14.09 -3.28
N GLY A 408 -5.32 -13.75 -3.69
CA GLY A 408 -4.13 -14.56 -3.40
C GLY A 408 -4.02 -15.86 -4.20
N ASN A 409 -4.66 -15.95 -5.37
CA ASN A 409 -4.52 -17.05 -6.33
C ASN A 409 -3.61 -16.67 -7.52
N ARG A 410 -3.45 -17.58 -8.50
CA ARG A 410 -2.51 -17.44 -9.64
C ARG A 410 -3.15 -17.17 -11.00
N PHE A 411 -4.48 -17.19 -11.10
CA PHE A 411 -5.17 -16.88 -12.34
C PHE A 411 -5.03 -15.39 -12.70
N LYS A 412 -4.69 -15.12 -13.96
CA LYS A 412 -4.52 -13.74 -14.48
C LYS A 412 -5.81 -13.23 -15.15
N THR A 413 -6.61 -14.12 -15.70
CA THR A 413 -7.86 -13.82 -16.40
C THR A 413 -8.99 -14.71 -15.92
N LEU A 414 -10.21 -14.19 -15.96
CA LEU A 414 -11.43 -14.93 -15.64
C LEU A 414 -12.47 -14.63 -16.72
N GLN A 415 -13.08 -15.68 -17.26
CA GLN A 415 -14.14 -15.51 -18.26
C GLN A 415 -15.45 -15.15 -17.56
N PRO A 416 -16.22 -14.15 -18.05
CA PRO A 416 -17.49 -13.77 -17.43
C PRO A 416 -18.50 -14.93 -17.33
N ALA A 417 -18.44 -15.88 -18.27
CA ALA A 417 -19.31 -17.07 -18.29
C ALA A 417 -19.18 -17.92 -17.00
N VAL A 418 -18.00 -17.96 -16.38
CA VAL A 418 -17.75 -18.73 -15.15
C VAL A 418 -18.57 -18.22 -13.96
N LEU A 419 -18.91 -16.93 -13.95
CA LEU A 419 -19.67 -16.29 -12.87
C LEU A 419 -21.13 -16.01 -13.27
N GLN A 420 -21.54 -16.28 -14.51
CA GLN A 420 -22.80 -15.80 -15.06
C GLN A 420 -24.03 -16.35 -14.31
N ASN A 421 -23.94 -17.57 -13.79
CA ASN A 421 -25.04 -18.22 -13.07
C ASN A 421 -25.13 -17.81 -11.58
N LEU A 422 -24.17 -17.03 -11.07
CA LEU A 422 -24.13 -16.57 -9.68
C LEU A 422 -24.97 -15.30 -9.49
N THR A 423 -26.29 -15.42 -9.61
CA THR A 423 -27.20 -14.27 -9.61
C THR A 423 -27.37 -13.57 -8.26
N ASN A 424 -27.13 -14.28 -7.15
CA ASN A 424 -27.24 -13.75 -5.79
C ASN A 424 -25.90 -13.27 -5.20
N LEU A 425 -24.86 -13.16 -6.03
CA LEU A 425 -23.52 -12.80 -5.59
C LEU A 425 -23.42 -11.28 -5.37
N ASP A 426 -23.29 -10.87 -4.12
CA ASP A 426 -23.14 -9.46 -3.72
C ASP A 426 -21.68 -9.05 -3.61
N PHE A 427 -20.81 -9.96 -3.13
CA PHE A 427 -19.40 -9.67 -2.85
C PHE A 427 -18.45 -10.63 -3.56
N ILE A 428 -17.48 -10.07 -4.27
CA ILE A 428 -16.36 -10.84 -4.84
C ILE A 428 -15.03 -10.17 -4.56
N TYR A 429 -14.04 -10.96 -4.18
CA TYR A 429 -12.70 -10.48 -3.84
C TYR A 429 -11.66 -11.12 -4.74
N PHE A 430 -10.91 -10.29 -5.45
CA PHE A 430 -9.83 -10.68 -6.35
C PHE A 430 -8.49 -10.14 -5.87
N SER A 431 -7.40 -10.63 -6.47
CA SER A 431 -6.06 -10.04 -6.27
C SER A 431 -5.88 -8.73 -7.05
N TRP A 432 -6.61 -8.58 -8.16
CA TRP A 432 -6.41 -7.49 -9.12
C TRP A 432 -7.76 -6.92 -9.57
N PHE A 433 -7.83 -5.60 -9.77
CA PHE A 433 -9.08 -4.90 -10.05
C PHE A 433 -9.66 -5.20 -11.45
N HIS A 434 -8.83 -5.59 -12.42
CA HIS A 434 -9.29 -5.87 -13.79
C HIS A 434 -10.15 -7.13 -13.88
N LEU A 435 -9.96 -8.06 -12.95
CA LEU A 435 -10.79 -9.27 -12.82
C LEU A 435 -12.25 -8.93 -12.51
N CYS A 436 -12.53 -7.75 -11.94
CA CYS A 436 -13.91 -7.26 -11.74
C CYS A 436 -14.68 -7.11 -13.06
N ARG A 437 -14.00 -7.03 -14.22
CA ARG A 437 -14.67 -7.07 -15.53
C ARG A 437 -15.43 -8.37 -15.78
N ALA A 438 -15.00 -9.49 -15.18
CA ALA A 438 -15.73 -10.75 -15.26
C ALA A 438 -17.00 -10.74 -14.39
N ALA A 439 -17.08 -9.82 -13.42
CA ALA A 439 -18.09 -9.77 -12.36
C ALA A 439 -18.90 -8.47 -12.40
N LEU A 440 -19.31 -8.01 -13.59
CA LEU A 440 -20.10 -6.77 -13.74
C LEU A 440 -21.52 -6.84 -13.15
N HIS A 441 -22.03 -8.04 -12.90
CA HIS A 441 -23.33 -8.26 -12.26
C HIS A 441 -23.24 -8.24 -10.72
N VAL A 442 -22.04 -8.27 -10.15
CA VAL A 442 -21.81 -8.33 -8.69
C VAL A 442 -21.78 -6.93 -8.11
N ARG A 443 -22.48 -6.68 -7.01
CA ARG A 443 -22.60 -5.33 -6.44
C ARG A 443 -21.27 -4.73 -5.98
N VAL A 444 -20.48 -5.52 -5.25
CA VAL A 444 -19.22 -5.11 -4.65
C VAL A 444 -18.08 -6.01 -5.14
N CYS A 445 -17.12 -5.40 -5.84
CA CYS A 445 -15.89 -6.08 -6.27
C CYS A 445 -14.66 -5.37 -5.71
N ASP A 446 -13.77 -6.14 -5.10
CA ASP A 446 -12.52 -5.66 -4.49
C ASP A 446 -11.31 -6.35 -5.15
N PRO A 447 -10.19 -5.66 -5.44
CA PRO A 447 -9.92 -4.23 -5.24
C PRO A 447 -10.62 -3.32 -6.25
N ARG A 448 -11.00 -2.11 -5.82
CA ARG A 448 -11.69 -1.12 -6.67
C ARG A 448 -10.79 -0.38 -7.68
N GLY A 449 -9.47 -0.49 -7.53
CA GLY A 449 -8.46 0.12 -8.39
C GLY A 449 -7.06 0.00 -7.79
N ASP A 450 -6.06 0.53 -8.49
CA ASP A 450 -4.65 0.62 -8.04
C ASP A 450 -4.31 2.00 -7.42
N GLY A 451 -5.31 2.89 -7.32
CA GLY A 451 -5.18 4.24 -6.79
C GLY A 451 -4.77 5.33 -7.77
N ILE A 452 -4.41 4.95 -8.99
CA ILE A 452 -3.99 5.88 -10.05
C ILE A 452 -4.90 5.74 -11.27
N SER A 453 -5.18 4.49 -11.63
CA SER A 453 -5.97 4.06 -12.76
C SER A 453 -7.38 3.69 -12.33
N SER A 454 -8.34 3.92 -13.23
CA SER A 454 -9.71 3.43 -13.13
C SER A 454 -10.00 2.43 -14.24
N THR A 455 -11.20 1.83 -14.22
CA THR A 455 -11.64 0.91 -15.28
C THR A 455 -11.64 1.55 -16.67
N PHE A 456 -11.87 2.86 -16.75
CA PHE A 456 -11.96 3.59 -18.02
C PHE A 456 -10.66 4.30 -18.40
N HIS A 457 -9.85 4.73 -17.42
CA HIS A 457 -8.72 5.62 -17.68
C HIS A 457 -7.46 5.21 -16.93
N LEU A 458 -6.29 5.39 -17.57
CA LEU A 458 -4.99 5.15 -16.94
C LEU A 458 -4.71 6.13 -15.80
N LEU A 459 -5.06 7.41 -15.97
CA LEU A 459 -5.02 8.42 -14.91
C LEU A 459 -6.45 8.87 -14.64
N ASP A 460 -7.05 8.52 -13.51
CA ASP A 460 -8.48 8.85 -13.30
C ASP A 460 -8.72 10.36 -13.09
N ASN A 461 -7.81 11.02 -12.38
CA ASN A 461 -7.97 12.43 -12.01
C ASN A 461 -7.63 13.41 -13.16
N GLN A 462 -8.59 14.25 -13.53
CA GLN A 462 -8.45 15.27 -14.58
C GLN A 462 -7.29 16.27 -14.31
N VAL A 463 -7.08 16.66 -13.05
CA VAL A 463 -6.00 17.57 -12.67
C VAL A 463 -4.65 16.90 -12.86
N LEU A 464 -4.53 15.62 -12.48
CA LEU A 464 -3.31 14.85 -12.70
C LEU A 464 -2.99 14.74 -14.19
N ARG A 465 -3.98 14.47 -15.05
CA ARG A 465 -3.81 14.43 -16.51
C ARG A 465 -3.23 15.73 -17.07
N GLY A 466 -3.80 16.88 -16.67
CA GLY A 466 -3.30 18.18 -17.09
C GLY A 466 -1.88 18.44 -16.58
N SER A 467 -1.60 18.06 -15.33
CA SER A 467 -0.29 18.25 -14.71
C SER A 467 0.81 17.45 -15.41
N VAL A 468 0.56 16.20 -15.84
CA VAL A 468 1.56 15.38 -16.54
C VAL A 468 2.05 16.08 -17.79
N TRP A 469 1.15 16.62 -18.61
CA TRP A 469 1.51 17.34 -19.84
C TRP A 469 2.33 18.59 -19.57
N ILE A 470 1.95 19.36 -18.54
CA ILE A 470 2.68 20.56 -18.13
C ILE A 470 4.09 20.19 -17.67
N MET A 471 4.21 19.19 -16.79
CA MET A 471 5.49 18.72 -16.26
C MET A 471 6.39 18.14 -17.36
N ALA A 472 5.84 17.31 -18.25
CA ALA A 472 6.55 16.77 -19.40
C ALA A 472 7.07 17.89 -20.30
N SER A 473 6.23 18.87 -20.62
CA SER A 473 6.60 20.00 -21.49
C SER A 473 7.72 20.84 -20.87
N ILE A 474 7.61 21.18 -19.59
CA ILE A 474 8.64 21.96 -18.88
C ILE A 474 9.95 21.18 -18.80
N ALA A 475 9.90 19.89 -18.44
CA ALA A 475 11.08 19.05 -18.34
C ALA A 475 11.78 18.87 -19.69
N VAL A 476 11.04 18.59 -20.77
CA VAL A 476 11.60 18.40 -22.12
C VAL A 476 12.16 19.72 -22.66
N VAL A 477 11.34 20.77 -22.73
CA VAL A 477 11.74 22.05 -23.34
C VAL A 477 12.81 22.74 -22.51
N GLY A 478 12.64 22.79 -21.18
CA GLY A 478 13.58 23.44 -20.28
C GLY A 478 14.97 22.82 -20.34
N ASN A 479 15.06 21.48 -20.23
CA ASN A 479 16.35 20.80 -20.27
C ASN A 479 16.98 20.84 -21.67
N LEU A 480 16.17 20.77 -22.74
CA LEU A 480 16.67 20.92 -24.12
C LEU A 480 17.26 22.32 -24.37
N LEU A 481 16.60 23.38 -23.89
CA LEU A 481 17.12 24.75 -23.98
C LEU A 481 18.44 24.92 -23.20
N VAL A 482 18.55 24.30 -22.02
CA VAL A 482 19.80 24.31 -21.24
C VAL A 482 20.93 23.60 -22.00
N LEU A 483 20.65 22.42 -22.59
CA LEU A 483 21.61 21.68 -23.40
C LEU A 483 22.05 22.47 -24.64
N ALA A 484 21.10 23.00 -25.42
CA ALA A 484 21.36 23.79 -26.62
C ALA A 484 22.10 25.09 -26.29
N GLY A 485 21.62 25.85 -25.30
CA GLY A 485 22.23 27.11 -24.87
C GLY A 485 23.69 26.91 -24.44
N ARG A 486 23.98 25.83 -23.70
CA ARG A 486 25.36 25.51 -23.30
C ARG A 486 26.20 24.97 -24.45
N TYR A 487 25.61 24.31 -25.45
CA TYR A 487 26.31 23.82 -26.64
C TYR A 487 26.76 24.98 -27.54
N PHE A 488 25.86 25.92 -27.84
CA PHE A 488 26.13 27.05 -28.74
C PHE A 488 26.94 28.17 -28.08
N TYR A 489 26.62 28.55 -26.83
CA TYR A 489 27.38 29.57 -26.12
C TYR A 489 28.57 28.96 -25.37
N LYS A 490 29.70 28.87 -26.08
CA LYS A 490 30.98 28.40 -25.53
C LYS A 490 31.56 29.43 -24.55
N SER A 491 31.05 29.46 -23.32
CA SER A 491 31.60 30.33 -22.27
C SER A 491 33.02 29.90 -21.91
N ARG A 492 33.97 30.83 -22.02
CA ARG A 492 35.42 30.61 -21.82
C ARG A 492 35.81 30.43 -20.34
N SER A 493 34.89 30.69 -19.40
CA SER A 493 35.11 30.55 -17.95
C SER A 493 34.26 29.41 -17.36
N ASN A 494 34.91 28.41 -16.75
CA ASN A 494 34.32 27.24 -16.04
C ASN A 494 33.76 26.11 -16.92
N VAL A 495 34.61 25.55 -17.81
CA VAL A 495 34.29 24.38 -18.64
C VAL A 495 33.78 23.18 -17.82
N GLU A 496 34.34 22.94 -16.63
CA GLU A 496 33.99 21.82 -15.74
C GLU A 496 32.56 21.94 -15.19
N HIS A 497 32.19 23.11 -14.65
CA HIS A 497 30.84 23.33 -14.14
C HIS A 497 29.79 23.27 -15.26
N SER A 498 30.14 23.73 -16.45
CA SER A 498 29.26 23.61 -17.62
C SER A 498 29.08 22.15 -18.06
N LEU A 499 30.04 21.26 -17.80
CA LEU A 499 29.94 19.84 -18.14
C LEU A 499 28.91 19.15 -17.23
N TYR A 500 29.02 19.35 -15.91
CA TYR A 500 28.10 18.77 -14.94
C TYR A 500 26.64 19.15 -15.18
N LEU A 501 26.37 20.44 -15.44
CA LEU A 501 25.01 20.91 -15.73
C LEU A 501 24.45 20.33 -17.03
N ARG A 502 25.30 20.03 -18.04
CA ARG A 502 24.84 19.34 -19.26
C ARG A 502 24.41 17.90 -18.96
N HIS A 503 25.18 17.16 -18.16
CA HIS A 503 24.81 15.79 -17.79
C HIS A 503 23.57 15.74 -16.90
N LEU A 504 23.40 16.71 -15.99
CA LEU A 504 22.21 16.82 -15.18
C LEU A 504 20.97 17.14 -16.02
N ALA A 505 21.07 18.11 -16.94
CA ALA A 505 20.00 18.39 -17.90
C ALA A 505 19.69 17.19 -18.81
N ALA A 506 20.70 16.40 -19.19
CA ALA A 506 20.48 15.18 -19.96
C ALA A 506 19.74 14.10 -19.13
N SER A 507 20.05 13.95 -17.85
CA SER A 507 19.33 13.04 -16.94
C SER A 507 17.87 13.48 -16.76
N ASP A 508 17.61 14.75 -16.46
CA ASP A 508 16.26 15.29 -16.26
C ASP A 508 15.42 15.29 -17.55
N PHE A 509 16.06 15.42 -18.71
CA PHE A 509 15.41 15.26 -20.02
C PHE A 509 14.84 13.84 -20.21
N LEU A 510 15.51 12.80 -19.69
CA LEU A 510 15.00 11.42 -19.74
C LEU A 510 13.71 11.25 -18.91
N MET A 511 13.59 11.93 -17.77
CA MET A 511 12.33 11.99 -17.01
C MET A 511 11.21 12.64 -17.83
N GLY A 512 11.53 13.70 -18.59
CA GLY A 512 10.58 14.34 -19.50
C GLY A 512 10.07 13.39 -20.60
N ILE A 513 10.94 12.54 -21.16
CA ILE A 513 10.54 11.50 -22.13
C ILE A 513 9.61 10.48 -21.47
N TYR A 514 9.96 10.00 -20.27
CA TYR A 514 9.11 9.09 -19.50
C TYR A 514 7.70 9.67 -19.28
N LEU A 515 7.59 10.90 -18.79
CA LEU A 515 6.30 11.55 -18.58
C LEU A 515 5.50 11.69 -19.88
N THR A 516 6.18 12.00 -20.99
CA THR A 516 5.54 12.09 -22.31
C THR A 516 4.98 10.73 -22.75
N LEU A 517 5.71 9.63 -22.50
CA LEU A 517 5.22 8.28 -22.77
C LEU A 517 3.95 7.96 -21.98
N ILE A 518 3.92 8.27 -20.68
CA ILE A 518 2.73 8.07 -19.84
C ILE A 518 1.57 8.96 -20.31
N ALA A 519 1.84 10.21 -20.68
CA ALA A 519 0.82 11.12 -21.20
C ALA A 519 0.19 10.64 -22.52
N CYS A 520 1.01 10.08 -23.41
CA CYS A 520 0.55 9.46 -24.66
C CYS A 520 -0.24 8.18 -24.39
N ALA A 521 0.22 7.33 -23.47
CA ALA A 521 -0.50 6.11 -23.07
C ALA A 521 -1.87 6.44 -22.47
N ASP A 522 -1.97 7.47 -21.62
CA ASP A 522 -3.26 7.95 -21.09
C ASP A 522 -4.23 8.30 -22.19
N ILE A 523 -3.79 9.05 -23.22
CA ILE A 523 -4.64 9.41 -24.38
C ILE A 523 -5.06 8.17 -25.18
N SER A 524 -4.13 7.24 -25.40
CA SER A 524 -4.40 6.05 -26.23
C SER A 524 -5.44 5.12 -25.61
N PHE A 525 -5.51 5.04 -24.28
CA PHE A 525 -6.36 4.09 -23.58
C PHE A 525 -7.63 4.73 -22.97
N ARG A 526 -7.97 5.96 -23.35
CA ARG A 526 -9.13 6.66 -22.76
C ARG A 526 -10.45 5.94 -23.02
N GLY A 527 -11.24 5.80 -21.96
CA GLY A 527 -12.56 5.20 -22.00
C GLY A 527 -12.56 3.67 -22.15
N GLN A 528 -11.40 3.04 -22.31
CA GLN A 528 -11.28 1.59 -22.51
C GLN A 528 -10.03 0.99 -21.85
N TYR A 529 -9.48 1.63 -20.81
CA TYR A 529 -8.21 1.22 -20.21
C TYR A 529 -8.24 -0.24 -19.73
N ILE A 530 -9.33 -0.71 -19.14
CA ILE A 530 -9.46 -2.11 -18.68
C ILE A 530 -9.30 -3.16 -19.78
N ARG A 531 -9.46 -2.81 -21.07
CA ARG A 531 -9.19 -3.75 -22.18
C ARG A 531 -7.72 -3.88 -22.51
N HIS A 532 -6.94 -2.84 -22.19
CA HIS A 532 -5.53 -2.73 -22.56
C HIS A 532 -4.59 -2.80 -21.36
N GLU A 533 -5.11 -2.76 -20.14
CA GLU A 533 -4.32 -2.71 -18.90
C GLU A 533 -3.30 -3.86 -18.78
N GLU A 534 -3.71 -5.12 -19.00
CA GLU A 534 -2.79 -6.26 -19.02
C GLU A 534 -1.74 -6.11 -20.15
N SER A 535 -2.19 -5.80 -21.37
CA SER A 535 -1.27 -5.63 -22.51
C SER A 535 -0.29 -4.48 -22.32
N TRP A 536 -0.68 -3.44 -21.58
CA TRP A 536 0.13 -2.26 -21.28
C TRP A 536 1.16 -2.57 -20.18
N ARG A 537 0.70 -3.03 -19.01
CA ARG A 537 1.57 -3.30 -17.85
C ARG A 537 2.61 -4.38 -18.11
N HIS A 538 2.26 -5.35 -18.95
CA HIS A 538 3.16 -6.44 -19.35
C HIS A 538 3.95 -6.14 -20.62
N SER A 539 3.80 -4.96 -21.23
CA SER A 539 4.55 -4.60 -22.43
C SER A 539 6.00 -4.20 -22.16
N GLU A 540 6.84 -4.45 -23.15
CA GLU A 540 8.20 -3.90 -23.21
C GLU A 540 8.24 -2.37 -23.17
N LEU A 541 7.18 -1.70 -23.65
CA LEU A 541 7.05 -0.24 -23.57
C LEU A 541 6.92 0.24 -22.13
N CYS A 542 6.11 -0.44 -21.31
CA CYS A 542 5.99 -0.15 -19.89
C CYS A 542 7.31 -0.44 -19.14
N ALA A 543 7.95 -1.57 -19.44
CA ALA A 543 9.27 -1.90 -18.89
C ALA A 543 10.32 -0.83 -19.23
N PHE A 544 10.35 -0.36 -20.48
CA PHE A 544 11.23 0.72 -20.93
C PHE A 544 10.91 2.06 -20.26
N ALA A 545 9.63 2.40 -20.09
CA ALA A 545 9.21 3.59 -19.36
C ALA A 545 9.68 3.56 -17.89
N GLY A 546 9.54 2.41 -17.22
CA GLY A 546 10.04 2.20 -15.87
C GLY A 546 11.56 2.26 -15.74
N PHE A 547 12.26 1.74 -16.73
CA PHE A 547 13.71 1.91 -16.86
C PHE A 547 14.09 3.40 -16.97
N LEU A 548 13.44 4.16 -17.85
CA LEU A 548 13.73 5.59 -18.04
C LEU A 548 13.49 6.41 -16.76
N SER A 549 12.37 6.19 -16.08
CA SER A 549 12.05 6.91 -14.84
C SER A 549 13.08 6.62 -13.74
N THR A 550 13.43 5.35 -13.55
CA THR A 550 14.40 4.91 -12.54
C THR A 550 15.80 5.41 -12.87
N PHE A 551 16.21 5.27 -14.13
CA PHE A 551 17.52 5.71 -14.61
C PHE A 551 17.69 7.22 -14.46
N SER A 552 16.67 8.01 -14.80
CA SER A 552 16.68 9.45 -14.61
C SER A 552 16.73 9.82 -13.14
N CYS A 553 15.87 9.24 -12.28
CA CYS A 553 15.89 9.50 -10.84
C CYS A 553 17.25 9.22 -10.20
N GLN A 554 17.80 8.02 -10.44
CA GLN A 554 19.07 7.60 -9.83
C GLN A 554 20.26 8.41 -10.36
N SER A 555 20.30 8.67 -11.67
CA SER A 555 21.38 9.48 -12.25
C SER A 555 21.32 10.93 -11.79
N SER A 556 20.12 11.54 -11.67
CA SER A 556 19.97 12.93 -11.22
C SER A 556 20.44 13.10 -9.77
N THR A 557 20.00 12.24 -8.85
CA THR A 557 20.45 12.25 -7.44
C THR A 557 21.97 12.06 -7.32
N LEU A 558 22.54 11.07 -8.02
CA LEU A 558 23.98 10.82 -7.97
C LEU A 558 24.81 11.93 -8.65
N LEU A 559 24.27 12.59 -9.68
CA LEU A 559 24.91 13.75 -10.28
C LEU A 559 24.89 14.96 -9.34
N LEU A 560 23.79 15.19 -8.62
CA LEU A 560 23.71 16.25 -7.60
C LEU A 560 24.71 16.02 -6.45
N THR A 561 24.87 14.78 -5.98
CA THR A 561 25.92 14.46 -4.99
C THR A 561 27.33 14.67 -5.55
N LEU A 562 27.58 14.30 -6.81
CA LEU A 562 28.87 14.53 -7.44
C LEU A 562 29.17 16.04 -7.62
N VAL A 563 28.17 16.83 -8.02
CA VAL A 563 28.29 18.29 -8.14
C VAL A 563 28.59 18.91 -6.78
N THR A 564 27.90 18.49 -5.73
CA THR A 564 28.12 19.03 -4.38
C THR A 564 29.50 18.65 -3.83
N TRP A 565 29.99 17.43 -4.08
CA TRP A 565 31.35 17.02 -3.76
C TRP A 565 32.41 17.87 -4.47
N ASP A 566 32.26 18.05 -5.79
CA ASP A 566 33.20 18.85 -6.58
C ASP A 566 33.28 20.29 -6.05
N ARG A 567 32.13 20.86 -5.71
CA ARG A 567 32.04 22.19 -5.11
C ARG A 567 32.67 22.28 -3.73
N LEU A 568 32.40 21.32 -2.85
CA LEU A 568 33.04 21.24 -1.54
C LEU A 568 34.57 21.20 -1.67
N MET A 569 35.10 20.40 -2.59
CA MET A 569 36.54 20.30 -2.82
C MET A 569 37.13 21.60 -3.37
N SER A 570 36.40 22.28 -4.27
CA SER A 570 36.82 23.57 -4.83
C SER A 570 36.89 24.68 -3.78
N VAL A 571 35.99 24.68 -2.79
CA VAL A 571 35.94 25.70 -1.72
C VAL A 571 36.98 25.41 -0.63
N THR A 572 37.15 24.15 -0.25
CA THR A 572 38.05 23.77 0.86
C THR A 572 39.53 23.69 0.46
N ARG A 573 39.85 23.52 -0.83
CA ARG A 573 41.23 23.36 -1.32
C ARG A 573 41.54 24.27 -2.53
N PRO A 574 41.63 25.59 -2.34
CA PRO A 574 41.77 26.55 -3.44
C PRO A 574 43.13 26.50 -4.18
N LEU A 575 44.20 25.96 -3.59
CA LEU A 575 45.58 26.06 -4.10
C LEU A 575 46.10 24.80 -4.85
N LYS A 576 45.27 23.78 -5.08
CA LYS A 576 45.72 22.54 -5.75
C LYS A 576 45.65 22.69 -7.28
N PRO A 577 46.74 22.44 -8.04
CA PRO A 577 46.76 22.60 -9.50
C PRO A 577 45.80 21.61 -10.22
N ARG A 578 45.10 22.11 -11.25
CA ARG A 578 43.93 21.48 -11.92
C ARG A 578 44.23 20.75 -13.24
N ASP A 579 45.49 20.64 -13.65
CA ASP A 579 45.83 20.25 -15.04
C ASP A 579 45.47 18.79 -15.43
N THR A 580 45.18 17.92 -14.46
CA THR A 580 44.71 16.52 -14.66
C THR A 580 43.24 16.30 -14.30
N GLU A 581 42.44 17.36 -14.18
CA GLU A 581 41.08 17.31 -13.61
C GLU A 581 40.01 16.87 -14.62
N LYS A 582 40.12 17.23 -15.91
CA LYS A 582 39.12 16.90 -16.94
C LYS A 582 38.91 15.40 -17.14
N VAL A 583 40.00 14.63 -17.27
CA VAL A 583 39.92 13.17 -17.44
C VAL A 583 39.30 12.52 -16.21
N ARG A 584 39.66 12.99 -15.01
CA ARG A 584 39.07 12.53 -13.75
C ARG A 584 37.57 12.84 -13.65
N ILE A 585 37.14 14.01 -14.12
CA ILE A 585 35.72 14.38 -14.16
C ILE A 585 34.94 13.44 -15.10
N VAL A 586 35.46 13.21 -16.32
CA VAL A 586 34.81 12.30 -17.29
C VAL A 586 34.72 10.88 -16.74
N LEU A 587 35.79 10.37 -16.12
CA LEU A 587 35.78 9.04 -15.49
C LEU A 587 34.73 8.93 -14.36
N ARG A 588 34.61 9.96 -13.51
CA ARG A 588 33.58 10.00 -12.45
C ARG A 588 32.18 10.03 -13.03
N LEU A 589 31.95 10.80 -14.10
CA LEU A 589 30.66 10.85 -14.78
C LEU A 589 30.31 9.49 -15.40
N LEU A 590 31.26 8.87 -16.11
CA LEU A 590 31.06 7.53 -16.68
C LEU A 590 30.71 6.50 -15.59
N LEU A 591 31.37 6.57 -14.43
CA LEU A 591 31.07 5.71 -13.30
C LEU A 591 29.65 5.97 -12.74
N VAL A 592 29.24 7.22 -12.55
CA VAL A 592 27.88 7.56 -12.10
C VAL A 592 26.82 7.08 -13.09
N TRP A 593 27.03 7.30 -14.39
CA TRP A 593 26.12 6.82 -15.43
C TRP A 593 26.07 5.29 -15.48
N GLY A 594 27.22 4.61 -15.36
CA GLY A 594 27.30 3.15 -15.32
C GLY A 594 26.58 2.53 -14.13
N ILE A 595 26.76 3.09 -12.93
CA ILE A 595 26.04 2.64 -11.72
C ILE A 595 24.54 2.87 -11.89
N SER A 596 24.13 4.06 -12.34
CA SER A 596 22.71 4.39 -12.53
C SER A 596 22.04 3.48 -13.56
N PHE A 597 22.76 3.16 -14.65
CA PHE A 597 22.28 2.24 -15.68
C PHE A 597 22.15 0.82 -15.13
N GLY A 598 23.18 0.33 -14.42
CA GLY A 598 23.17 -0.99 -13.80
C GLY A 598 22.04 -1.16 -12.79
N LEU A 599 21.78 -0.13 -11.99
CA LEU A 599 20.61 -0.09 -11.11
C LEU A 599 19.32 -0.16 -11.94
N ALA A 600 19.06 0.79 -12.85
CA ALA A 600 17.81 0.79 -13.60
C ALA A 600 17.59 -0.46 -14.48
N ALA A 601 18.64 -1.08 -15.00
CA ALA A 601 18.55 -2.27 -15.85
C ALA A 601 18.41 -3.59 -15.05
N ALA A 602 18.79 -3.62 -13.77
CA ALA A 602 18.77 -4.86 -12.98
C ALA A 602 17.39 -5.55 -12.95
N PRO A 603 16.25 -4.84 -12.79
CA PRO A 603 14.93 -5.46 -12.79
C PRO A 603 14.43 -5.92 -14.17
N LEU A 604 15.14 -5.59 -15.26
CA LEU A 604 14.85 -6.11 -16.61
C LEU A 604 15.43 -7.52 -16.81
N LEU A 605 16.34 -7.96 -15.94
CA LEU A 605 16.85 -9.32 -15.94
C LEU A 605 15.81 -10.23 -15.28
N THR A 606 15.26 -11.17 -16.04
CA THR A 606 14.26 -12.14 -15.57
C THR A 606 14.90 -13.06 -14.51
N ASN A 607 14.61 -12.79 -13.25
CA ASN A 607 15.04 -13.58 -12.09
C ASN A 607 13.85 -13.80 -11.15
N ASP A 608 13.85 -14.94 -10.44
CA ASP A 608 12.79 -15.27 -9.47
C ASP A 608 12.57 -14.19 -8.40
N TYR A 609 13.62 -13.42 -8.10
CA TYR A 609 13.58 -12.31 -7.14
C TYR A 609 12.72 -11.12 -7.60
N PHE A 610 12.84 -10.71 -8.86
CA PHE A 610 12.10 -9.56 -9.43
C PHE A 610 10.73 -9.95 -9.99
N GLY A 611 10.53 -11.23 -10.29
CA GLY A 611 9.34 -11.72 -11.00
C GLY A 611 9.36 -11.38 -12.49
N GLU A 612 8.28 -11.70 -13.19
CA GLU A 612 8.18 -11.52 -14.65
C GLU A 612 8.12 -10.03 -15.06
N HIS A 613 7.50 -9.15 -14.24
CA HIS A 613 7.24 -7.76 -14.61
C HIS A 613 7.35 -6.79 -13.42
N PHE A 614 8.58 -6.49 -12.99
CA PHE A 614 8.84 -5.59 -11.86
C PHE A 614 8.30 -4.15 -12.07
N TYR A 615 8.52 -3.58 -13.26
CA TYR A 615 8.04 -2.22 -13.57
C TYR A 615 6.53 -2.16 -13.79
N GLY A 616 5.92 -3.25 -14.23
CA GLY A 616 4.48 -3.36 -14.51
C GLY A 616 3.60 -3.51 -13.27
N ASN A 617 4.12 -3.33 -12.06
CA ASN A 617 3.31 -3.52 -10.84
C ASN A 617 2.22 -2.45 -10.67
N ASN A 618 2.33 -1.28 -11.31
CA ASN A 618 1.30 -0.23 -11.36
C ASN A 618 1.08 0.26 -12.80
N GLY A 619 -0.03 0.97 -13.04
CA GLY A 619 -0.36 1.51 -14.36
C GLY A 619 0.68 2.49 -14.94
N VAL A 620 1.41 3.24 -14.09
CA VAL A 620 2.40 4.24 -14.52
C VAL A 620 3.84 3.71 -14.66
N CYS A 621 4.01 2.39 -14.57
CA CYS A 621 5.27 1.69 -14.78
C CYS A 621 6.40 2.08 -13.81
N LEU A 622 6.07 2.45 -12.57
CA LEU A 622 7.01 3.02 -11.61
C LEU A 622 7.57 1.97 -10.64
N SER A 623 8.88 2.00 -10.38
CA SER A 623 9.57 1.08 -9.47
C SER A 623 9.36 1.34 -7.97
N LEU A 624 8.57 2.33 -7.57
CA LEU A 624 8.48 2.85 -6.20
C LEU A 624 7.73 1.94 -5.21
N HIS A 625 6.76 1.13 -5.68
CA HIS A 625 6.00 0.14 -4.88
C HIS A 625 5.43 0.67 -3.55
N ILE A 626 4.53 1.66 -3.58
CA ILE A 626 3.85 2.19 -2.37
C ILE A 626 2.51 1.49 -2.10
N HIS A 627 1.73 1.21 -3.15
CA HIS A 627 0.41 0.58 -3.01
C HIS A 627 0.50 -0.88 -2.54
N ASP A 628 1.56 -1.59 -2.95
CA ASP A 628 1.91 -2.92 -2.47
C ASP A 628 3.35 -2.89 -1.91
N PRO A 629 3.53 -2.64 -0.60
CA PRO A 629 4.83 -2.43 0.01
C PRO A 629 5.67 -3.72 0.11
N TYR A 630 5.06 -4.90 -0.02
CA TYR A 630 5.72 -6.20 0.11
C TYR A 630 5.70 -7.01 -1.19
N ALA A 631 5.45 -6.36 -2.31
CA ALA A 631 5.59 -6.94 -3.64
C ALA A 631 6.98 -7.57 -3.86
N LYS A 632 7.10 -8.47 -4.87
CA LYS A 632 8.38 -9.07 -5.24
C LYS A 632 9.41 -7.98 -5.58
N GLY A 633 10.60 -8.06 -4.98
CA GLY A 633 11.65 -7.04 -5.15
C GLY A 633 11.45 -5.75 -4.33
N TRP A 634 10.60 -5.76 -3.30
CA TRP A 634 10.38 -4.59 -2.44
C TRP A 634 11.66 -4.06 -1.77
N GLU A 635 12.59 -4.93 -1.35
CA GLU A 635 13.85 -4.51 -0.71
C GLU A 635 14.72 -3.70 -1.68
N TYR A 636 14.74 -4.11 -2.95
CA TYR A 636 15.44 -3.39 -4.01
C TYR A 636 14.82 -2.01 -4.24
N SER A 637 13.49 -1.93 -4.28
CA SER A 637 12.79 -0.66 -4.37
C SER A 637 13.09 0.26 -3.16
N ALA A 638 13.16 -0.29 -1.95
CA ALA A 638 13.51 0.44 -0.74
C ALA A 638 14.97 0.94 -0.78
N LEU A 639 15.90 0.13 -1.27
CA LEU A 639 17.29 0.52 -1.46
C LEU A 639 17.40 1.76 -2.37
N LEU A 640 16.71 1.75 -3.52
CA LEU A 640 16.77 2.83 -4.50
C LEU A 640 16.18 4.15 -3.99
N PHE A 641 14.99 4.11 -3.39
CA PHE A 641 14.24 5.32 -3.09
C PHE A 641 14.39 5.81 -1.65
N ILE A 642 14.73 4.93 -0.70
CA ILE A 642 15.02 5.30 0.68
C ILE A 642 16.53 5.41 0.89
N CYS A 643 17.27 4.32 0.72
CA CYS A 643 18.67 4.26 1.17
C CYS A 643 19.57 5.22 0.37
N ILE A 644 19.63 5.08 -0.96
CA ILE A 644 20.51 5.89 -1.82
C ILE A 644 20.18 7.37 -1.71
N ASN A 645 18.89 7.73 -1.77
CA ASN A 645 18.44 9.12 -1.67
C ASN A 645 18.71 9.71 -0.27
N THR A 646 18.46 8.98 0.81
CA THR A 646 18.72 9.48 2.18
C THR A 646 20.21 9.72 2.40
N VAL A 647 21.07 8.78 1.98
CA VAL A 647 22.53 8.95 2.06
C VAL A 647 22.99 10.16 1.25
N SER A 648 22.42 10.34 0.04
CA SER A 648 22.71 11.48 -0.82
C SER A 648 22.33 12.82 -0.17
N LEU A 649 21.12 12.92 0.40
CA LEU A 649 20.64 14.12 1.09
C LEU A 649 21.50 14.46 2.33
N ILE A 650 21.83 13.45 3.15
CA ILE A 650 22.70 13.65 4.31
C ILE A 650 24.08 14.17 3.88
N PHE A 651 24.66 13.57 2.84
CA PHE A 651 25.95 13.99 2.30
C PHE A 651 25.90 15.42 1.74
N ILE A 652 24.84 15.78 1.01
CA ILE A 652 24.64 17.12 0.46
C ILE A 652 24.54 18.15 1.61
N LEU A 653 23.73 17.86 2.63
CA LEU A 653 23.56 18.73 3.79
C LEU A 653 24.88 18.91 4.57
N TYR A 654 25.60 17.81 4.83
CA TYR A 654 26.91 17.86 5.48
C TYR A 654 27.91 18.69 4.66
N SER A 655 27.99 18.45 3.35
CA SER A 655 28.88 19.18 2.44
C SER A 655 28.56 20.67 2.42
N TYR A 656 27.29 21.05 2.47
CA TYR A 656 26.85 22.43 2.55
C TYR A 656 27.30 23.11 3.85
N VAL A 657 27.09 22.47 5.01
CA VAL A 657 27.54 23.00 6.31
C VAL A 657 29.06 23.21 6.32
N ARG A 658 29.83 22.23 5.83
CA ARG A 658 31.29 22.34 5.72
C ARG A 658 31.73 23.45 4.78
N MET A 659 31.03 23.64 3.67
CA MET A 659 31.30 24.72 2.71
C MET A 659 31.08 26.09 3.36
N LEU A 660 29.98 26.27 4.10
CA LEU A 660 29.72 27.51 4.83
C LEU A 660 30.75 27.79 5.92
N GLN A 661 31.19 26.76 6.65
CA GLN A 661 32.26 26.88 7.64
C GLN A 661 33.56 27.35 6.98
N ALA A 662 33.99 26.68 5.90
CA ALA A 662 35.20 27.05 5.19
C ALA A 662 35.17 28.49 4.65
N ILE A 663 34.01 28.97 4.18
CA ILE A 663 33.83 30.35 3.73
C ILE A 663 33.93 31.34 4.92
N ARG A 664 33.33 31.02 6.07
CA ARG A 664 33.43 31.85 7.29
C ARG A 664 34.88 31.95 7.78
N ASP A 665 35.58 30.82 7.84
CA ASP A 665 36.98 30.76 8.28
C ASP A 665 37.90 31.53 7.32
N SER A 666 37.61 31.47 6.02
CA SER A 666 38.36 32.21 4.97
C SER A 666 38.05 33.72 4.97
N GLY A 667 36.87 34.12 5.46
CA GLY A 667 36.43 35.52 5.53
C GLY A 667 37.14 36.36 6.60
N GLY A 668 37.88 35.75 7.53
CA GLY A 668 38.64 36.45 8.58
C GLY A 668 39.90 37.15 8.09
N GLY A 669 40.42 36.85 6.89
CA GLY A 669 41.77 37.26 6.46
C GLY A 669 41.90 38.28 5.32
N MET A 670 40.85 38.62 4.57
CA MET A 670 41.00 39.54 3.42
C MET A 670 39.67 40.27 3.10
N ARG A 671 39.59 41.56 3.43
CA ARG A 671 38.33 42.33 3.47
C ARG A 671 38.23 43.30 2.29
N SER A 672 37.21 43.13 1.43
CA SER A 672 36.29 44.18 0.90
C SER A 672 35.75 43.91 -0.52
N THR A 673 36.44 43.18 -1.42
CA THR A 673 35.95 42.93 -2.79
C THR A 673 35.48 41.49 -3.05
N HIS A 674 35.84 40.53 -2.19
CA HIS A 674 35.48 39.11 -2.34
C HIS A 674 34.09 38.77 -1.75
N SER A 675 33.65 39.51 -0.73
CA SER A 675 32.44 39.23 0.07
C SER A 675 31.12 39.25 -0.73
N GLY A 676 31.03 40.02 -1.83
CA GLY A 676 29.83 40.08 -2.68
C GLY A 676 29.72 38.91 -3.67
N ARG A 677 30.84 38.25 -3.99
CA ARG A 677 30.88 37.10 -4.91
C ARG A 677 30.51 35.81 -4.18
N ASP A 678 30.91 35.69 -2.92
CA ASP A 678 30.68 34.50 -2.09
C ASP A 678 29.23 34.37 -1.61
N SER A 679 28.53 35.49 -1.34
CA SER A 679 27.11 35.49 -0.95
C SER A 679 26.17 35.06 -2.09
N VAL A 680 26.49 35.44 -3.34
CA VAL A 680 25.75 35.02 -4.54
C VAL A 680 25.95 33.53 -4.82
N VAL A 681 27.16 33.01 -4.59
CA VAL A 681 27.47 31.58 -4.76
C VAL A 681 26.75 30.74 -3.70
N ALA A 682 26.78 31.15 -2.43
CA ALA A 682 26.10 30.44 -1.33
C ALA A 682 24.58 30.39 -1.50
N THR A 683 23.96 31.48 -1.98
CA THR A 683 22.50 31.54 -2.21
C THR A 683 22.06 30.57 -3.31
N ARG A 684 22.85 30.42 -4.38
CA ARG A 684 22.55 29.48 -5.47
C ARG A 684 22.54 28.03 -4.98
N PHE A 685 23.51 27.65 -4.14
CA PHE A 685 23.56 26.30 -3.58
C PHE A 685 22.44 26.05 -2.56
N ALA A 686 22.08 27.03 -1.74
CA ALA A 686 20.99 26.91 -0.78
C ALA A 686 19.66 26.58 -1.47
N ILE A 687 19.37 27.21 -2.62
CA ILE A 687 18.16 26.95 -3.40
C ILE A 687 18.15 25.51 -3.92
N ILE A 688 19.25 25.04 -4.53
CA ILE A 688 19.36 23.68 -5.07
C ILE A 688 19.17 22.61 -3.98
N VAL A 689 19.80 22.80 -2.81
CA VAL A 689 19.67 21.86 -1.67
C VAL A 689 18.23 21.85 -1.14
N THR A 690 17.61 23.01 -1.03
CA THR A 690 16.24 23.11 -0.48
C THR A 690 15.23 22.45 -1.42
N THR A 691 15.38 22.61 -2.74
CA THR A 691 14.46 22.01 -3.71
C THR A 691 14.59 20.49 -3.76
N ASP A 692 15.80 19.95 -3.68
CA ASP A 692 16.04 18.50 -3.69
C ASP A 692 15.49 17.84 -2.41
N CYS A 693 15.74 18.45 -1.24
CA CYS A 693 15.13 18.02 0.03
C CYS A 693 13.59 18.04 -0.04
N ALA A 694 13.01 19.09 -0.60
CA ALA A 694 11.54 19.23 -0.68
C ALA A 694 10.89 18.18 -1.59
N CYS A 695 11.59 17.70 -2.62
CA CYS A 695 11.06 16.68 -3.54
C CYS A 695 11.21 15.25 -2.96
N TRP A 696 12.35 14.95 -2.34
CA TRP A 696 12.64 13.59 -1.88
C TRP A 696 12.10 13.25 -0.49
N LEU A 697 12.00 14.22 0.41
CA LEU A 697 11.55 13.97 1.78
C LEU A 697 10.12 13.38 1.83
N PRO A 698 9.12 13.89 1.09
CA PRO A 698 7.78 13.29 1.09
C PRO A 698 7.77 11.84 0.61
N ILE A 699 8.57 11.53 -0.42
CA ILE A 699 8.66 10.18 -1.01
C ILE A 699 9.25 9.20 0.01
N ILE A 700 10.33 9.59 0.70
CA ILE A 700 10.97 8.77 1.72
C ILE A 700 10.02 8.52 2.89
N VAL A 701 9.37 9.56 3.40
CA VAL A 701 8.46 9.47 4.55
C VAL A 701 7.27 8.56 4.26
N VAL A 702 6.60 8.77 3.13
CA VAL A 702 5.43 7.97 2.76
C VAL A 702 5.80 6.51 2.51
N LYS A 703 6.97 6.25 1.90
CA LYS A 703 7.43 4.88 1.69
C LYS A 703 7.78 4.15 3.00
N VAL A 704 8.40 4.84 3.96
CA VAL A 704 8.63 4.27 5.29
C VAL A 704 7.32 4.00 6.01
N ALA A 705 6.33 4.89 5.89
CA ALA A 705 4.99 4.69 6.46
C ALA A 705 4.29 3.46 5.84
N ALA A 706 4.43 3.26 4.52
CA ALA A 706 3.91 2.09 3.81
C ALA A 706 4.52 0.80 4.37
N LEU A 707 5.85 0.77 4.56
CA LEU A 707 6.58 -0.38 5.09
C LEU A 707 6.31 -0.65 6.58
N SER A 708 5.76 0.32 7.32
CA SER A 708 5.30 0.13 8.70
C SER A 708 3.85 -0.37 8.81
N GLY A 709 3.18 -0.62 7.68
CA GLY A 709 1.80 -1.13 7.65
C GLY A 709 0.73 -0.03 7.79
N CYS A 710 1.07 1.25 7.59
CA CYS A 710 0.07 2.30 7.54
C CYS A 710 -0.67 2.28 6.20
N VAL A 711 -2.00 2.32 6.23
CA VAL A 711 -2.82 2.41 5.01
C VAL A 711 -2.67 3.80 4.41
N ILE A 712 -2.17 3.86 3.18
CA ILE A 712 -1.95 5.12 2.45
C ILE A 712 -3.12 5.35 1.51
N SER A 713 -3.65 6.58 1.52
CA SER A 713 -4.71 6.98 0.59
C SER A 713 -4.23 6.81 -0.86
N PRO A 714 -5.03 6.18 -1.74
CA PRO A 714 -4.66 5.97 -3.15
C PRO A 714 -4.40 7.31 -3.88
N ASP A 715 -5.15 8.36 -3.55
CA ASP A 715 -4.94 9.71 -4.09
C ASP A 715 -3.55 10.26 -3.77
N LEU A 716 -3.08 10.06 -2.53
CA LEU A 716 -1.75 10.53 -2.11
C LEU A 716 -0.65 9.85 -2.93
N TYR A 717 -0.80 8.55 -3.19
CA TYR A 717 0.13 7.80 -4.03
C TYR A 717 0.16 8.35 -5.46
N ALA A 718 -1.01 8.63 -6.06
CA ALA A 718 -1.11 9.20 -7.40
C ALA A 718 -0.39 10.56 -7.50
N TRP A 719 -0.60 11.46 -6.54
CA TRP A 719 0.08 12.75 -6.48
C TRP A 719 1.60 12.62 -6.32
N LEU A 720 2.07 11.68 -5.51
CA LEU A 720 3.51 11.46 -5.33
C LEU A 720 4.18 10.96 -6.62
N ALA A 721 3.57 9.99 -7.29
CA ALA A 721 4.10 9.38 -8.51
C ALA A 721 4.10 10.35 -9.70
N VAL A 722 3.00 11.07 -9.89
CA VAL A 722 2.77 11.90 -11.09
C VAL A 722 3.30 13.32 -10.93
N MET A 723 3.24 13.90 -9.72
CA MET A 723 3.62 15.28 -9.49
C MET A 723 4.93 15.40 -8.72
N VAL A 724 5.03 14.83 -7.51
CA VAL A 724 6.16 15.12 -6.62
C VAL A 724 7.48 14.56 -7.14
N LEU A 725 7.49 13.31 -7.62
CA LEU A 725 8.69 12.68 -8.15
C LEU A 725 9.28 13.44 -9.36
N PRO A 726 8.49 13.84 -10.39
CA PRO A 726 9.04 14.50 -11.57
C PRO A 726 9.26 16.02 -11.41
N VAL A 727 8.76 16.63 -10.32
CA VAL A 727 8.90 18.08 -10.08
C VAL A 727 10.34 18.55 -10.02
N ASN A 728 11.23 17.76 -9.42
CA ASN A 728 12.64 18.12 -9.32
C ASN A 728 13.27 18.35 -10.71
N SER A 729 13.04 17.43 -11.64
CA SER A 729 13.57 17.48 -13.01
C SER A 729 13.01 18.62 -13.86
N ALA A 730 11.79 19.08 -13.58
CA ALA A 730 11.19 20.23 -14.27
C ALA A 730 11.65 21.58 -13.70
N LEU A 731 11.91 21.66 -12.39
CA LEU A 731 12.40 22.89 -11.74
C LEU A 731 13.88 23.15 -12.00
N ASN A 732 14.69 22.09 -12.13
CA ASN A 732 16.13 22.16 -12.34
C ASN A 732 16.55 23.17 -13.45
N PRO A 733 16.01 23.11 -14.69
CA PRO A 733 16.30 24.11 -15.73
C PRO A 733 16.05 25.56 -15.32
N VAL A 734 14.94 25.81 -14.62
CA VAL A 734 14.52 27.14 -14.18
C VAL A 734 15.49 27.67 -13.14
N LEU A 735 15.88 26.81 -12.17
CA LEU A 735 16.85 27.14 -11.14
C LEU A 735 18.22 27.46 -11.73
N TYR A 736 18.69 26.71 -12.73
CA TYR A 736 19.97 26.97 -13.40
C TYR A 736 19.94 28.24 -14.26
N THR A 737 18.79 28.57 -14.84
CA THR A 737 18.65 29.70 -15.76
C THR A 737 18.46 31.02 -15.00
N LEU A 738 17.55 31.08 -14.02
CA LEU A 738 17.27 32.28 -13.21
C LEU A 738 18.47 32.73 -12.37
N THR A 739 19.34 31.79 -12.00
CA THR A 739 20.52 32.09 -11.20
C THR A 739 21.69 32.64 -12.05
N THR A 740 21.64 32.58 -13.39
CA THR A 740 22.73 33.01 -14.27
C THR A 740 22.74 34.55 -14.47
N ALA A 741 23.90 35.19 -14.29
CA ALA A 741 24.04 36.66 -14.31
C ALA A 741 23.64 37.32 -15.65
N ALA A 742 23.89 36.65 -16.78
CA ALA A 742 23.51 37.12 -18.12
C ALA A 742 21.99 37.25 -18.29
N PHE A 743 21.22 36.32 -17.71
CA PHE A 743 19.76 36.35 -17.77
C PHE A 743 19.19 37.44 -16.86
N LYS A 744 19.72 37.63 -15.64
CA LYS A 744 19.35 38.78 -14.79
C LYS A 744 19.59 40.13 -15.49
N GLN A 745 20.67 40.24 -16.26
CA GLN A 745 21.00 41.46 -17.01
C GLN A 745 20.05 41.68 -18.20
N GLN A 746 19.65 40.60 -18.90
CA GLN A 746 18.63 40.66 -19.96
C GLN A 746 17.23 40.93 -19.40
N LEU A 747 16.84 40.31 -18.29
CA LEU A 747 15.55 40.54 -17.63
C LEU A 747 15.43 41.97 -17.10
N ARG A 748 16.51 42.52 -16.55
CA ARG A 748 16.59 43.96 -16.17
C ARG A 748 16.46 44.86 -17.40
N ARG A 749 17.13 44.54 -18.52
CA ARG A 749 16.94 45.28 -19.78
C ARG A 749 15.51 45.19 -20.30
N TYR A 750 14.86 44.02 -20.19
CA TYR A 750 13.49 43.81 -20.62
C TYR A 750 12.47 44.53 -19.72
N CYS A 751 12.71 44.57 -18.40
CA CYS A 751 11.94 45.38 -17.46
C CYS A 751 12.09 46.88 -17.71
N HIS A 752 13.27 47.34 -18.15
CA HIS A 752 13.48 48.74 -18.55
C HIS A 752 12.86 49.09 -19.92
N THR A 753 12.50 48.11 -20.75
CA THR A 753 11.80 48.33 -22.04
C THR A 753 10.28 48.23 -21.95
N LEU A 754 9.71 47.88 -20.78
CA LEU A 754 8.26 47.91 -20.54
C LEU A 754 7.83 49.32 -20.10
N PRO A 755 6.88 50.00 -20.77
CA PRO A 755 6.56 51.42 -20.54
C PRO A 755 5.85 51.75 -19.21
N THR A 756 5.74 50.84 -18.24
CA THR A 756 4.84 50.99 -17.08
C THR A 756 5.53 50.96 -15.71
N CYS A 757 6.86 51.07 -15.65
CA CYS A 757 7.58 51.32 -14.39
C CYS A 757 8.15 52.74 -14.33
N SER A 758 7.27 53.74 -14.39
CA SER A 758 7.58 55.14 -14.03
C SER A 758 6.53 55.69 -13.07
N LEU A 759 6.62 55.28 -11.82
CA LEU A 759 6.09 55.95 -10.62
C LEU A 759 7.17 55.70 -9.56
N GLY A 760 7.96 56.64 -9.04
CA GLY A 760 7.75 58.05 -8.83
C GLY A 760 7.90 58.33 -7.33
N ASN A 761 9.13 58.45 -6.81
CA ASN A 761 9.55 59.60 -5.98
C ASN A 761 10.95 59.45 -5.36
N ASN A 762 11.80 60.42 -5.71
CA ASN A 762 12.66 61.24 -4.86
C ASN A 762 13.13 60.69 -3.51
N GLU A 763 14.41 60.32 -3.45
CA GLU A 763 15.28 60.79 -2.38
C GLU A 763 16.62 61.28 -2.94
N THR A 764 17.16 62.23 -2.20
CA THR A 764 18.19 63.20 -2.55
C THR A 764 19.53 62.61 -3.00
N ARG A 765 20.05 63.25 -4.04
CA ARG A 765 21.42 63.22 -4.53
C ARG A 765 22.45 63.36 -3.39
N SER A 766 23.14 62.27 -3.05
CA SER A 766 24.50 62.30 -2.48
C SER A 766 25.50 61.94 -3.59
N GLN A 767 26.17 62.97 -4.12
CA GLN A 767 27.25 62.84 -5.10
C GLN A 767 28.48 62.21 -4.45
N THR A 768 28.61 60.88 -4.45
CA THR A 768 29.91 60.18 -4.37
C THR A 768 29.72 58.72 -4.78
N GLN A 769 29.62 58.43 -6.08
CA GLN A 769 30.00 57.10 -6.64
C GLN A 769 29.94 56.99 -8.18
N THR A 770 29.75 58.09 -8.91
CA THR A 770 29.95 58.11 -10.37
C THR A 770 31.39 58.51 -10.70
N ALA A 771 32.35 57.64 -10.35
CA ALA A 771 33.72 57.71 -10.83
C ALA A 771 34.47 56.38 -10.58
N TYR A 772 33.86 55.22 -10.85
CA TYR A 772 34.60 53.94 -10.78
C TYR A 772 34.05 52.89 -11.76
N GLU A 773 33.64 53.29 -12.96
CA GLU A 773 33.35 52.30 -14.01
C GLU A 773 33.50 52.92 -15.41
N SER A 774 34.64 53.55 -15.67
CA SER A 774 35.22 53.65 -17.02
C SER A 774 36.62 54.25 -16.97
N GLY A 775 37.61 53.39 -17.18
CA GLY A 775 39.00 53.76 -17.42
C GLY A 775 39.95 53.33 -16.32
N LEU A 776 40.70 52.25 -16.56
CA LEU A 776 42.16 52.32 -16.78
C LEU A 776 42.82 50.95 -16.56
N SER A 777 43.10 50.27 -17.67
CA SER A 777 44.50 49.94 -17.93
C SER A 777 45.18 51.19 -18.52
N VAL A 778 46.32 51.54 -17.93
CA VAL A 778 47.37 52.49 -18.37
C VAL A 778 47.18 53.98 -18.04
N SER A 779 47.82 54.43 -16.96
CA SER A 779 48.94 55.38 -17.06
C SER A 779 49.58 55.65 -15.71
N LEU A 780 50.89 55.43 -15.60
CA LEU A 780 51.73 56.05 -14.59
C LEU A 780 52.87 56.78 -15.30
N ALA A 781 52.63 58.05 -15.59
CA ALA A 781 53.67 59.06 -15.77
C ALA A 781 53.04 60.43 -15.43
N HIS A 782 53.42 60.98 -14.27
CA HIS A 782 53.25 62.40 -13.99
C HIS A 782 54.64 63.06 -13.98
N MET A 783 54.66 64.30 -14.48
CA MET A 783 55.78 65.15 -14.85
C MET A 783 56.91 65.33 -13.82
N GLY A 784 58.12 65.47 -14.37
CA GLY A 784 59.27 66.17 -13.77
C GLY A 784 60.45 66.31 -14.75
N GLY A 785 60.44 67.34 -15.61
CA GLY A 785 61.63 68.02 -16.18
C GLY A 785 62.48 67.35 -17.28
N GLY A 786 62.69 68.07 -18.41
CA GLY A 786 63.95 68.05 -19.18
C GLY A 786 63.94 67.49 -20.62
N PHE A 787 64.14 68.38 -21.59
CA PHE A 787 64.82 68.24 -22.91
C PHE A 787 64.41 67.16 -23.95
N GLY A 788 63.93 67.65 -25.11
CA GLY A 788 64.47 67.33 -26.45
C GLY A 788 63.96 66.11 -27.25
N GLY A 789 63.54 66.34 -28.50
CA GLY A 789 63.74 65.36 -29.59
C GLY A 789 62.53 64.92 -30.45
N SER A 790 62.39 65.55 -31.61
CA SER A 790 61.80 65.13 -32.91
C SER A 790 61.45 63.65 -33.15
N GLY A 791 60.31 63.36 -33.81
CA GLY A 791 60.07 62.03 -34.42
C GLY A 791 58.72 61.75 -35.11
N ARG A 792 58.54 62.28 -36.31
CA ARG A 792 57.70 61.87 -37.47
C ARG A 792 56.96 60.50 -37.54
N LYS A 793 55.79 60.54 -38.24
CA LYS A 793 55.17 59.58 -39.22
C LYS A 793 54.43 58.35 -38.64
N HIS A 794 53.34 57.80 -39.21
CA HIS A 794 52.57 57.98 -40.46
C HIS A 794 51.18 57.29 -40.32
N MET A 795 50.17 57.82 -41.02
CA MET A 795 49.10 57.18 -41.85
C MET A 795 48.70 55.69 -41.65
N SER A 796 47.49 55.20 -41.94
CA SER A 796 46.20 55.70 -42.45
C SER A 796 45.27 54.48 -42.68
N HIS A 797 43.97 54.73 -42.87
CA HIS A 797 42.90 53.92 -43.47
C HIS A 797 42.23 52.83 -42.60
N ARG A 798 40.93 53.00 -42.24
CA ARG A 798 39.67 52.72 -43.00
C ARG A 798 39.56 51.23 -43.35
N HIS A 799 38.50 50.47 -43.06
CA HIS A 799 37.06 50.70 -43.27
C HIS A 799 36.25 49.54 -42.63
N MET A 800 34.97 49.80 -42.29
CA MET A 800 33.74 48.95 -42.43
C MET A 800 33.76 47.46 -42.00
N SER A 801 32.71 46.83 -41.48
CA SER A 801 31.27 47.11 -41.39
C SER A 801 30.62 46.01 -40.54
N TYR A 802 29.44 46.33 -40.02
CA TYR A 802 28.44 45.50 -39.33
C TYR A 802 28.26 44.06 -39.82
N LEU A 803 28.20 43.13 -38.86
CA LEU A 803 27.06 42.23 -38.62
C LEU A 803 27.15 41.66 -37.20
#